data_AF-A0A178F5J3-F1
#
_entry.id   AF-A0A178F5J3-F1
#
_cell.length_a   1.000
_cell.length_b   1.000
_cell.length_c   1.000
_cell.angle_alpha   90.00
_cell.angle_beta   90.00
_cell.angle_gamma   90.00
#
_symmetry.space_group_name_H-M   'P 1'
#
loop_
_entity.id
_entity.type
_entity.pdbx_description
1 polymer ?
#
loop_
_entity_poly.entity_id
_entity_poly.type
_entity_poly.pdbx_seq_one_letter_code
_entity_poly.pdbx_strand_id
1 'polypeptide(L)'
;MAPVVVDRAKRKASEEATTPDSKANIKKARTESPETHDQEETDAEKVKLVPYAEKPAVLEEREGKIEFRVVNNDSSRESFIILTGLKCIFQKQLPKMPKDYIARLVYDRTHLSIAIVKHPLEVVGGITYRPFHGRKFAEIVFCAISSDQQVKGYGAHLMSHLKDYVKATSDVMHFLTYADNYAIGYFKKQGFTKEISLEKSIWMGYIKDYEGGTIMQCSMLPKIRYLEAGRMVLKQKEAVYAKIRAFSKSHIVHQPPKEWKNGVVEIDPLSIPAIKESGWSPDMDELARQPRHGPNYNQLLHLLNDMQNHSAAWPFAQPVNRDEVPDYYEVITEPMDLSTMEEKHEKDMYPTPQDFIKDAKLIFDNCRKYNNESTPYAKSANKLEKFMWQQIRNIPEWSPSIWLIDPTDTLTTNTIMSAPSLLENEYRNRLPTLLEVLGRRTLAPVDLFSFYIYMRDQQCSVDYLDFWLDVSQHMSLCRHYVRELRRSVLLETPEPEKFDSRPSTASQRHRDALPGDGDFANGATNGRSHGNGELEDSDQRLSAFLRSEGPASIRNSEESEYSRRQGTFPGHDRRVSNALNGNPYANGNGNGNGNETSSPGHTVTRSDIRASAVRILYTYLLPGSEREVVLPDSIVNDIVHMIEEEGRDDPEVFDTAKDYVFQAMERDAFPGFLQAKALGNLVPPSILARLVIALVSFGAGFWAGFFVILTDTPRNTRCWVILPFSIAAYFLSSYQYKIDPILALAGLSEYTFMNWTRIREPYVRALLIKRASVSLLLAVVIALALCLLFILVPGTRL
;
A
#
# COMPACT_ATOMS: atom_id res chain seq x y z
N MET A 1 23.44 90.75 16.26
CA MET A 1 23.89 89.37 15.92
C MET A 1 23.50 89.15 14.47
N ALA A 2 24.37 89.26 13.47
CA ALA A 2 25.77 88.82 13.30
C ALA A 2 25.89 87.32 12.89
N PRO A 3 26.70 86.97 11.86
CA PRO A 3 26.19 86.18 10.73
C PRO A 3 27.19 85.15 10.12
N VAL A 4 27.03 84.84 8.82
CA VAL A 4 28.01 84.24 7.84
C VAL A 4 28.16 82.69 7.90
N VAL A 5 27.84 81.88 6.85
CA VAL A 5 28.27 81.76 5.41
C VAL A 5 29.49 80.80 5.25
N VAL A 6 29.70 79.95 4.22
CA VAL A 6 29.27 79.75 2.80
C VAL A 6 28.70 78.30 2.61
N ASP A 7 27.85 77.86 1.68
CA ASP A 7 27.19 78.29 0.41
C ASP A 7 27.81 77.89 -0.97
N ARG A 8 26.95 77.41 -1.90
CA ARG A 8 27.07 77.14 -3.38
C ARG A 8 28.13 76.12 -3.92
N ALA A 9 27.93 75.43 -5.06
CA ALA A 9 26.74 75.10 -5.87
C ALA A 9 26.98 74.14 -7.07
N LYS A 10 25.85 73.69 -7.68
CA LYS A 10 25.63 73.09 -9.03
C LYS A 10 25.72 71.55 -9.10
N ARG A 11 24.86 70.84 -9.86
CA ARG A 11 23.84 71.27 -10.86
C ARG A 11 22.61 70.32 -10.86
N LYS A 12 21.50 70.71 -11.50
CA LYS A 12 20.27 69.91 -11.68
C LYS A 12 20.28 69.08 -12.98
N ALA A 13 19.35 68.14 -13.09
CA ALA A 13 19.11 67.29 -14.27
C ALA A 13 18.43 68.03 -15.45
N SER A 14 18.39 67.36 -16.60
CA SER A 14 17.62 67.70 -17.81
C SER A 14 17.16 66.42 -18.51
N GLU A 15 16.08 66.49 -19.29
CA GLU A 15 15.32 65.34 -19.79
C GLU A 15 15.77 64.77 -21.15
N GLU A 16 15.16 63.61 -21.48
CA GLU A 16 14.88 63.00 -22.80
C GLU A 16 15.87 63.14 -23.98
N ALA A 17 16.27 61.99 -24.54
CA ALA A 17 16.85 61.88 -25.88
C ALA A 17 15.77 61.42 -26.87
N THR A 18 15.44 62.25 -27.85
CA THR A 18 14.40 62.00 -28.86
C THR A 18 14.85 61.09 -30.00
N THR A 19 13.93 60.32 -30.55
CA THR A 19 14.06 59.68 -31.87
C THR A 19 14.01 60.71 -33.02
N PRO A 20 14.57 60.36 -34.19
CA PRO A 20 14.04 60.79 -35.47
C PRO A 20 13.33 59.62 -36.18
N ASP A 21 12.22 59.91 -36.86
CA ASP A 21 11.36 58.95 -37.56
C ASP A 21 11.05 59.44 -39.00
N SER A 22 10.64 58.52 -39.87
CA SER A 22 10.01 58.73 -41.19
C SER A 22 10.96 59.28 -42.30
N LYS A 23 10.76 59.08 -43.61
CA LYS A 23 9.63 58.64 -44.49
C LYS A 23 10.21 57.88 -45.72
N ALA A 24 9.51 57.07 -46.53
CA ALA A 24 8.12 56.58 -46.49
C ALA A 24 7.86 55.34 -47.39
N ASN A 25 6.78 54.62 -47.07
CA ASN A 25 5.78 54.02 -47.97
C ASN A 25 6.08 52.84 -48.94
N ILE A 26 5.37 51.71 -48.67
CA ILE A 26 4.46 50.98 -49.60
C ILE A 26 5.15 50.23 -50.79
N LYS A 27 4.97 48.91 -51.04
CA LYS A 27 3.74 48.08 -51.06
C LYS A 27 4.04 46.57 -50.90
N LYS A 28 2.99 45.73 -50.80
CA LYS A 28 3.08 44.24 -50.81
C LYS A 28 3.33 43.69 -52.22
N ALA A 29 4.14 42.62 -52.33
CA ALA A 29 4.05 41.58 -53.38
C ALA A 29 4.59 40.23 -52.85
N ARG A 30 4.34 39.14 -53.59
CA ARG A 30 4.38 37.73 -53.15
C ARG A 30 5.36 36.92 -54.00
N THR A 31 5.87 35.82 -53.45
CA THR A 31 6.50 34.66 -54.14
C THR A 31 7.90 34.86 -54.72
N GLU A 32 8.86 34.04 -54.28
CA GLU A 32 9.48 32.99 -55.12
C GLU A 32 10.17 31.94 -54.22
N SER A 33 10.55 30.79 -54.81
CA SER A 33 11.13 29.63 -54.09
C SER A 33 12.65 29.56 -54.34
N PRO A 34 13.46 29.01 -53.40
CA PRO A 34 14.91 28.92 -53.56
C PRO A 34 15.33 27.67 -54.35
N GLU A 35 16.33 27.82 -55.23
CA GLU A 35 17.12 26.71 -55.77
C GLU A 35 18.58 26.79 -55.26
N THR A 36 19.11 25.61 -54.91
CA THR A 36 20.52 25.18 -54.74
C THR A 36 21.66 26.19 -55.01
N HIS A 37 22.70 26.31 -54.18
CA HIS A 37 23.52 25.20 -53.66
C HIS A 37 24.22 25.46 -52.30
N ASP A 38 24.17 24.42 -51.45
CA ASP A 38 25.24 23.82 -50.61
C ASP A 38 26.28 24.61 -49.77
N GLN A 39 26.47 24.06 -48.56
CA GLN A 39 27.68 24.02 -47.70
C GLN A 39 28.15 25.31 -47.00
N GLU A 40 27.73 25.46 -45.73
CA GLU A 40 28.58 25.11 -44.58
C GLU A 40 27.70 24.84 -43.33
N GLU A 41 27.62 23.58 -42.87
CA GLU A 41 26.91 23.25 -41.62
C GLU A 41 27.79 23.59 -40.41
N THR A 42 27.46 24.67 -39.70
CA THR A 42 27.93 24.85 -38.32
C THR A 42 27.07 23.99 -37.38
N ASP A 43 27.72 23.07 -36.65
CA ASP A 43 27.04 22.08 -35.81
C ASP A 43 26.50 22.73 -34.53
N ALA A 44 25.39 23.46 -34.66
CA ALA A 44 24.72 24.14 -33.57
C ALA A 44 24.12 23.10 -32.60
N GLU A 45 24.62 23.06 -31.36
CA GLU A 45 24.18 22.11 -30.33
C GLU A 45 22.64 22.06 -30.23
N LYS A 46 22.06 20.96 -30.72
CA LYS A 46 20.61 20.72 -30.69
C LYS A 46 20.17 20.57 -29.23
N VAL A 47 19.68 21.69 -28.66
CA VAL A 47 19.27 21.82 -27.25
C VAL A 47 18.45 20.61 -26.83
N LYS A 48 19.03 19.79 -25.96
CA LYS A 48 18.51 18.45 -25.63
C LYS A 48 17.27 18.59 -24.73
N LEU A 49 16.11 18.68 -25.36
CA LEU A 49 14.80 18.85 -24.70
C LEU A 49 14.57 17.71 -23.70
N VAL A 50 14.59 18.04 -22.41
CA VAL A 50 14.29 17.09 -21.33
C VAL A 50 12.81 16.71 -21.42
N PRO A 51 12.45 15.42 -21.58
CA PRO A 51 11.07 15.01 -21.69
C PRO A 51 10.31 15.27 -20.38
N TYR A 52 9.08 15.78 -20.51
CA TYR A 52 8.16 16.02 -19.39
C TYR A 52 6.89 15.22 -19.62
N ALA A 53 6.63 14.22 -18.78
CA ALA A 53 5.41 13.42 -18.83
C ALA A 53 4.22 14.27 -18.34
N GLU A 54 3.23 14.48 -19.21
CA GLU A 54 2.02 15.21 -18.89
C GLU A 54 0.93 14.29 -18.34
N LYS A 55 0.10 14.81 -17.44
CA LYS A 55 -1.03 14.05 -16.86
C LYS A 55 -2.21 14.04 -17.84
N PRO A 56 -3.08 13.00 -17.85
CA PRO A 56 -4.22 12.90 -18.76
C PRO A 56 -5.08 14.17 -18.83
N ALA A 57 -5.40 14.77 -17.69
CA ALA A 57 -6.15 16.04 -17.63
C ALA A 57 -5.52 17.21 -18.43
N VAL A 58 -4.19 17.26 -18.56
CA VAL A 58 -3.48 18.30 -19.33
C VAL A 58 -3.53 18.00 -20.84
N LEU A 59 -3.49 16.71 -21.20
CA LEU A 59 -3.62 16.25 -22.58
C LEU A 59 -5.04 16.53 -23.09
N GLU A 60 -6.06 16.14 -22.31
CA GLU A 60 -7.47 16.35 -22.64
C GLU A 60 -7.84 17.84 -22.78
N GLU A 61 -7.23 18.73 -21.99
CA GLU A 61 -7.43 20.19 -22.15
C GLU A 61 -6.79 20.71 -23.44
N ARG A 62 -5.54 20.31 -23.73
CA ARG A 62 -4.86 20.70 -24.98
C ARG A 62 -5.58 20.16 -26.24
N GLU A 63 -6.22 19.01 -26.12
CA GLU A 63 -7.03 18.39 -27.18
C GLU A 63 -8.46 18.96 -27.27
N GLY A 64 -8.84 19.92 -26.41
CA GLY A 64 -10.16 20.55 -26.39
C GLY A 64 -11.30 19.62 -25.89
N LYS A 65 -10.96 18.45 -25.34
CA LYS A 65 -11.94 17.49 -24.79
C LYS A 65 -12.56 18.01 -23.49
N ILE A 66 -11.76 18.69 -22.68
CA ILE A 66 -12.20 19.43 -21.49
C ILE A 66 -11.84 20.91 -21.60
N GLU A 67 -12.58 21.74 -20.87
CA GLU A 67 -12.26 23.15 -20.61
C GLU A 67 -12.55 23.50 -19.14
N PHE A 68 -11.94 24.59 -18.67
CA PHE A 68 -12.11 25.11 -17.31
C PHE A 68 -12.90 26.42 -17.34
N ARG A 69 -14.18 26.37 -16.94
CA ARG A 69 -15.08 27.54 -16.91
C ARG A 69 -15.27 28.04 -15.49
N VAL A 70 -15.18 29.35 -15.28
CA VAL A 70 -15.59 30.01 -14.01
C VAL A 70 -16.99 30.58 -14.19
N VAL A 71 -17.91 30.21 -13.30
CA VAL A 71 -19.33 30.57 -13.34
C VAL A 71 -19.86 30.99 -11.96
N ASN A 72 -20.90 31.81 -11.95
CA ASN A 72 -21.73 32.14 -10.77
C ASN A 72 -23.20 32.28 -11.20
N ASN A 73 -24.09 32.63 -10.26
CA ASN A 73 -25.52 32.81 -10.55
C ASN A 73 -25.83 34.17 -11.21
N ASP A 74 -25.28 34.35 -12.41
CA ASP A 74 -25.49 35.46 -13.35
C ASP A 74 -26.88 35.45 -14.04
N SER A 75 -27.71 34.43 -13.78
CA SER A 75 -28.97 34.14 -14.48
C SER A 75 -28.84 33.73 -15.96
N SER A 76 -27.64 33.36 -16.42
CA SER A 76 -27.39 32.74 -17.72
C SER A 76 -27.80 31.26 -17.73
N ARG A 77 -28.30 30.78 -18.87
CA ARG A 77 -28.67 29.37 -19.06
C ARG A 77 -27.48 28.42 -18.95
N GLU A 78 -26.32 28.80 -19.51
CA GLU A 78 -25.12 27.94 -19.47
C GLU A 78 -24.55 27.85 -18.05
N SER A 79 -24.38 28.99 -17.39
CA SER A 79 -23.96 29.08 -15.99
C SER A 79 -24.88 28.28 -15.08
N PHE A 80 -26.21 28.38 -15.26
CA PHE A 80 -27.18 27.60 -14.50
C PHE A 80 -27.07 26.09 -14.73
N ILE A 81 -26.83 25.64 -15.98
CA ILE A 81 -26.58 24.21 -16.28
C ILE A 81 -25.31 23.71 -15.56
N ILE A 82 -24.22 24.47 -15.65
CA ILE A 82 -22.93 24.10 -15.04
C ILE A 82 -23.04 24.08 -13.51
N LEU A 83 -23.67 25.09 -12.90
CA LEU A 83 -23.93 25.11 -11.45
C LEU A 83 -24.86 23.98 -11.01
N THR A 84 -25.86 23.62 -11.82
CA THR A 84 -26.73 22.46 -11.53
C THR A 84 -25.94 21.15 -11.55
N GLY A 85 -25.04 20.97 -12.53
CA GLY A 85 -24.14 19.82 -12.60
C GLY A 85 -23.19 19.74 -11.42
N LEU A 86 -22.54 20.85 -11.07
CA LEU A 86 -21.68 20.96 -9.88
C LEU A 86 -22.43 20.63 -8.59
N LYS A 87 -23.63 21.22 -8.39
CA LYS A 87 -24.50 20.92 -7.25
C LYS A 87 -24.79 19.42 -7.15
N CYS A 88 -25.12 18.76 -8.26
CA CYS A 88 -25.35 17.31 -8.28
C CYS A 88 -24.08 16.49 -7.95
N ILE A 89 -22.90 16.92 -8.40
CA ILE A 89 -21.62 16.29 -8.03
C ILE A 89 -21.34 16.48 -6.53
N PHE A 90 -21.42 17.70 -6.00
CA PHE A 90 -21.20 17.96 -4.58
C PHE A 90 -22.20 17.19 -3.70
N GLN A 91 -23.49 17.14 -4.07
CA GLN A 91 -24.52 16.35 -3.38
C GLN A 91 -24.29 14.83 -3.42
N LYS A 92 -23.42 14.33 -4.31
CA LYS A 92 -23.02 12.91 -4.40
C LYS A 92 -21.67 12.62 -3.75
N GLN A 93 -20.70 13.54 -3.85
CA GLN A 93 -19.33 13.36 -3.35
C GLN A 93 -19.13 13.87 -1.90
N LEU A 94 -20.01 14.74 -1.39
CA LEU A 94 -19.96 15.29 -0.04
C LEU A 94 -21.22 14.90 0.76
N PRO A 95 -21.46 13.60 1.03
CA PRO A 95 -22.74 13.12 1.61
C PRO A 95 -23.03 13.63 3.02
N LYS A 96 -22.01 14.10 3.76
CA LYS A 96 -22.16 14.77 5.07
C LYS A 96 -22.75 16.18 4.97
N MET A 97 -22.65 16.84 3.81
CA MET A 97 -23.10 18.21 3.61
C MET A 97 -24.59 18.23 3.21
N PRO A 98 -25.49 18.93 3.93
CA PRO A 98 -26.92 18.92 3.61
C PRO A 98 -27.21 19.36 2.19
N LYS A 99 -28.12 18.66 1.48
CA LYS A 99 -28.35 18.88 0.05
C LYS A 99 -28.80 20.31 -0.26
N ASP A 100 -29.64 20.90 0.59
CA ASP A 100 -30.11 22.27 0.43
C ASP A 100 -29.07 23.32 0.85
N TYR A 101 -28.17 22.97 1.77
CA TYR A 101 -27.00 23.79 2.09
C TYR A 101 -26.06 23.92 0.89
N ILE A 102 -25.77 22.80 0.22
CA ILE A 102 -25.01 22.78 -1.05
C ILE A 102 -25.73 23.61 -2.10
N ALA A 103 -27.02 23.36 -2.35
CA ALA A 103 -27.79 24.08 -3.36
C ALA A 103 -27.82 25.59 -3.12
N ARG A 104 -28.06 26.01 -1.86
CA ARG A 104 -28.10 27.43 -1.49
C ARG A 104 -26.76 28.12 -1.72
N LEU A 105 -25.62 27.49 -1.42
CA LEU A 105 -24.30 28.11 -1.62
C LEU A 105 -23.77 28.02 -3.07
N VAL A 106 -24.09 26.95 -3.81
CA VAL A 106 -23.69 26.84 -5.24
C VAL A 106 -24.46 27.85 -6.11
N TYR A 107 -25.71 28.17 -5.77
CA TYR A 107 -26.49 29.21 -6.45
C TYR A 107 -26.40 30.61 -5.78
N ASP A 108 -25.57 30.79 -4.74
CA ASP A 108 -25.38 32.09 -4.09
C ASP A 108 -24.56 33.03 -4.97
N ARG A 109 -25.01 34.28 -5.14
CA ARG A 109 -24.37 35.26 -6.04
C ARG A 109 -23.02 35.78 -5.55
N THR A 110 -22.67 35.59 -4.27
CA THR A 110 -21.34 35.93 -3.71
C THR A 110 -20.32 34.80 -3.83
N HIS A 111 -20.76 33.63 -4.32
CA HIS A 111 -19.89 32.48 -4.56
C HIS A 111 -19.56 32.36 -6.05
N LEU A 112 -18.34 31.93 -6.33
CA LEU A 112 -17.85 31.58 -7.66
C LEU A 112 -17.58 30.08 -7.69
N SER A 113 -17.79 29.45 -8.84
CA SER A 113 -17.41 28.06 -9.04
C SER A 113 -16.55 27.92 -10.29
N ILE A 114 -15.39 27.28 -10.14
CA ILE A 114 -14.60 26.82 -11.29
C ILE A 114 -14.97 25.36 -11.58
N ALA A 115 -15.43 25.10 -12.80
CA ALA A 115 -15.93 23.82 -13.27
C ALA A 115 -15.02 23.24 -14.36
N ILE A 116 -14.84 21.92 -14.32
CA ILE A 116 -14.32 21.15 -15.45
C ILE A 116 -15.53 20.75 -16.30
N VAL A 117 -15.54 21.18 -17.56
CA VAL A 117 -16.61 20.91 -18.51
C VAL A 117 -16.07 20.12 -19.68
N LYS A 118 -16.73 19.03 -20.05
CA LYS A 118 -16.54 18.31 -21.32
C LYS A 118 -17.55 18.80 -22.34
N HIS A 119 -17.13 18.87 -23.60
CA HIS A 119 -18.02 19.26 -24.69
C HIS A 119 -19.21 18.27 -24.83
N PRO A 120 -20.47 18.76 -24.93
CA PRO A 120 -20.86 20.17 -25.03
C PRO A 120 -20.94 20.91 -23.68
N LEU A 121 -21.54 20.32 -22.63
CA LEU A 121 -21.73 20.93 -21.30
C LEU A 121 -21.77 19.87 -20.17
N GLU A 122 -21.08 18.74 -20.30
CA GLU A 122 -21.00 17.72 -19.24
C GLU A 122 -20.05 18.19 -18.13
N VAL A 123 -20.54 18.32 -16.89
CA VAL A 123 -19.70 18.72 -15.75
C VAL A 123 -18.99 17.50 -15.14
N VAL A 124 -17.67 17.57 -15.05
CA VAL A 124 -16.80 16.49 -14.50
C VAL A 124 -16.48 16.69 -13.02
N GLY A 125 -16.45 17.94 -12.56
CA GLY A 125 -16.06 18.32 -11.21
C GLY A 125 -15.83 19.83 -11.08
N GLY A 126 -15.53 20.30 -9.87
CA GLY A 126 -15.27 21.72 -9.65
C GLY A 126 -14.91 22.08 -8.21
N ILE A 127 -14.60 23.37 -8.03
CA ILE A 127 -14.41 24.02 -6.73
C ILE A 127 -15.35 25.22 -6.64
N THR A 128 -16.19 25.27 -5.62
CA THR A 128 -16.96 26.46 -5.23
C THR A 128 -16.21 27.19 -4.14
N TYR A 129 -15.99 28.49 -4.32
CA TYR A 129 -15.22 29.35 -3.43
C TYR A 129 -15.85 30.74 -3.28
N ARG A 130 -15.50 31.43 -2.20
CA ARG A 130 -16.03 32.75 -1.83
C ARG A 130 -14.87 33.74 -1.57
N PRO A 131 -14.62 34.70 -2.48
CA PRO A 131 -13.50 35.65 -2.34
C PRO A 131 -13.84 36.84 -1.43
N PHE A 132 -13.07 37.02 -0.36
CA PHE A 132 -13.18 38.17 0.56
C PHE A 132 -12.27 39.30 0.08
N HIS A 133 -12.79 40.05 -0.89
CA HIS A 133 -12.13 41.20 -1.51
C HIS A 133 -11.60 42.20 -0.47
N GLY A 134 -10.35 42.63 -0.61
CA GLY A 134 -9.68 43.52 0.34
C GLY A 134 -9.18 42.83 1.62
N ARG A 135 -9.58 41.58 1.89
CA ARG A 135 -9.00 40.73 2.95
C ARG A 135 -7.96 39.73 2.41
N LYS A 136 -7.68 39.75 1.09
CA LYS A 136 -6.67 38.94 0.39
C LYS A 136 -6.79 37.42 0.56
N PHE A 137 -7.94 36.92 0.98
CA PHE A 137 -8.21 35.49 1.10
C PHE A 137 -9.54 35.09 0.45
N ALA A 138 -9.67 33.82 0.09
CA ALA A 138 -10.93 33.20 -0.28
C ALA A 138 -11.18 31.93 0.52
N GLU A 139 -12.43 31.67 0.85
CA GLU A 139 -12.91 30.43 1.43
C GLU A 139 -13.18 29.42 0.31
N ILE A 140 -12.57 28.24 0.35
CA ILE A 140 -12.98 27.10 -0.47
C ILE A 140 -14.10 26.39 0.30
N VAL A 141 -15.30 26.39 -0.30
CA VAL A 141 -16.53 25.90 0.33
C VAL A 141 -16.78 24.45 -0.05
N PHE A 142 -16.62 24.10 -1.34
CA PHE A 142 -16.75 22.74 -1.85
C PHE A 142 -15.66 22.43 -2.87
N CYS A 143 -15.12 21.22 -2.86
CA CYS A 143 -14.12 20.74 -3.82
C CYS A 143 -14.37 19.25 -4.12
N ALA A 144 -14.74 18.91 -5.36
CA ALA A 144 -15.06 17.53 -5.72
C ALA A 144 -14.88 17.24 -7.23
N ILE A 145 -14.56 15.98 -7.54
CA ILE A 145 -14.50 15.41 -8.91
C ILE A 145 -15.40 14.17 -8.92
N SER A 146 -16.17 13.94 -9.99
CA SER A 146 -17.00 12.74 -10.12
C SER A 146 -16.14 11.46 -10.06
N SER A 147 -16.62 10.44 -9.35
CA SER A 147 -15.83 9.24 -8.98
C SER A 147 -15.22 8.51 -10.17
N ASP A 148 -15.96 8.40 -11.27
CA ASP A 148 -15.55 7.81 -12.57
C ASP A 148 -14.44 8.59 -13.30
N GLN A 149 -14.17 9.82 -12.85
CA GLN A 149 -13.15 10.72 -13.39
C GLN A 149 -11.97 10.92 -12.42
N GLN A 150 -12.02 10.37 -11.20
CA GLN A 150 -10.92 10.48 -10.23
C GLN A 150 -9.65 9.75 -10.71
N VAL A 151 -8.53 9.92 -9.99
CA VAL A 151 -7.19 9.40 -10.31
C VAL A 151 -6.53 9.98 -11.59
N LYS A 152 -7.27 10.40 -12.62
CA LYS A 152 -6.77 11.01 -13.88
C LYS A 152 -6.02 12.35 -13.73
N GLY A 153 -5.93 12.87 -12.49
CA GLY A 153 -5.18 14.08 -12.14
C GLY A 153 -6.01 15.38 -12.12
N TYR A 154 -7.29 15.35 -12.53
CA TYR A 154 -8.14 16.55 -12.63
C TYR A 154 -8.15 17.43 -11.38
N GLY A 155 -8.27 16.86 -10.16
CA GLY A 155 -8.36 17.66 -8.93
C GLY A 155 -7.13 18.55 -8.70
N ALA A 156 -5.93 18.04 -8.96
CA ALA A 156 -4.70 18.85 -8.87
C ALA A 156 -4.62 19.90 -10.01
N HIS A 157 -5.06 19.53 -11.22
CA HIS A 157 -5.07 20.44 -12.37
C HIS A 157 -6.07 21.59 -12.19
N LEU A 158 -7.25 21.29 -11.64
CA LEU A 158 -8.29 22.23 -11.24
C LEU A 158 -7.82 23.18 -10.13
N MET A 159 -7.05 22.69 -9.16
CA MET A 159 -6.45 23.56 -8.13
C MET A 159 -5.37 24.48 -8.72
N SER A 160 -4.56 24.01 -9.68
CA SER A 160 -3.62 24.88 -10.42
C SER A 160 -4.36 25.96 -11.23
N HIS A 161 -5.43 25.60 -11.94
CA HIS A 161 -6.31 26.53 -12.64
C HIS A 161 -6.94 27.56 -11.69
N LEU A 162 -7.50 27.14 -10.56
CA LEU A 162 -8.07 28.03 -9.54
C LEU A 162 -7.03 29.03 -9.04
N LYS A 163 -5.81 28.57 -8.70
CA LYS A 163 -4.74 29.43 -8.20
C LYS A 163 -4.28 30.46 -9.23
N ASP A 164 -4.04 30.04 -10.46
CA ASP A 164 -3.60 30.95 -11.53
C ASP A 164 -4.72 31.93 -11.93
N TYR A 165 -5.98 31.50 -11.95
CA TYR A 165 -7.14 32.36 -12.21
C TYR A 165 -7.32 33.41 -11.10
N VAL A 166 -7.43 32.99 -9.84
CA VAL A 166 -7.73 33.89 -8.70
C VAL A 166 -6.62 34.92 -8.52
N LYS A 167 -5.36 34.52 -8.68
CA LYS A 167 -4.19 35.41 -8.61
C LYS A 167 -4.07 36.36 -9.83
N ALA A 168 -4.73 36.06 -10.94
CA ALA A 168 -4.78 36.94 -12.12
C ALA A 168 -5.98 37.89 -12.12
N THR A 169 -7.05 37.59 -11.37
CA THR A 169 -8.32 38.34 -11.38
C THR A 169 -8.66 39.08 -10.08
N SER A 170 -7.93 38.86 -8.98
CA SER A 170 -8.25 39.42 -7.66
C SER A 170 -7.01 39.71 -6.79
N ASP A 171 -7.21 40.32 -5.62
CA ASP A 171 -6.18 40.55 -4.59
C ASP A 171 -5.90 39.32 -3.70
N VAL A 172 -6.59 38.19 -3.95
CA VAL A 172 -6.52 36.99 -3.12
C VAL A 172 -5.18 36.27 -3.30
N MET A 173 -4.47 36.11 -2.18
CA MET A 173 -3.20 35.37 -2.08
C MET A 173 -3.28 34.15 -1.15
N HIS A 174 -4.37 34.00 -0.40
CA HIS A 174 -4.56 32.90 0.55
C HIS A 174 -5.88 32.15 0.30
N PHE A 175 -5.87 30.83 0.43
CA PHE A 175 -7.09 30.03 0.55
C PHE A 175 -7.22 29.47 1.95
N LEU A 176 -8.42 29.60 2.53
CA LEU A 176 -8.83 28.90 3.75
C LEU A 176 -9.89 27.86 3.38
N THR A 177 -9.86 26.71 4.04
CA THR A 177 -10.86 25.64 3.88
C THR A 177 -11.01 24.91 5.20
N TYR A 178 -12.22 24.43 5.50
CA TYR A 178 -12.37 23.27 6.37
C TYR A 178 -12.22 22.02 5.49
N ALA A 179 -11.41 21.06 5.95
CA ALA A 179 -11.14 19.82 5.26
C ALA A 179 -11.53 18.63 6.14
N ASP A 180 -12.44 17.79 5.64
CA ASP A 180 -12.67 16.46 6.18
C ASP A 180 -11.34 15.68 6.27
N ASN A 181 -11.20 14.81 7.27
CA ASN A 181 -9.96 14.06 7.52
C ASN A 181 -9.41 13.34 6.27
N TYR A 182 -10.31 12.80 5.42
CA TYR A 182 -9.97 12.13 4.17
C TYR A 182 -9.43 13.09 3.09
N ALA A 183 -9.80 14.37 3.13
CA ALA A 183 -9.35 15.40 2.21
C ALA A 183 -8.01 16.06 2.62
N ILE A 184 -7.59 15.96 3.88
CA ILE A 184 -6.33 16.55 4.38
C ILE A 184 -5.13 16.12 3.53
N GLY A 185 -5.07 14.84 3.12
CA GLY A 185 -3.99 14.32 2.26
C GLY A 185 -3.96 14.94 0.85
N TYR A 186 -5.12 15.30 0.30
CA TYR A 186 -5.22 16.04 -0.96
C TYR A 186 -4.79 17.50 -0.77
N PHE A 187 -5.32 18.18 0.24
CA PHE A 187 -5.00 19.59 0.51
C PHE A 187 -3.51 19.80 0.87
N LYS A 188 -2.90 18.92 1.68
CA LYS A 188 -1.44 18.90 1.91
C LYS A 188 -0.66 18.82 0.59
N LYS A 189 -1.04 17.91 -0.33
CA LYS A 189 -0.44 17.81 -1.68
C LYS A 189 -0.69 19.05 -2.56
N GLN A 190 -1.69 19.87 -2.25
CA GLN A 190 -1.94 21.17 -2.89
C GLN A 190 -1.21 22.34 -2.18
N GLY A 191 -0.37 22.09 -1.17
CA GLY A 191 0.35 23.13 -0.43
C GLY A 191 -0.52 23.87 0.59
N PHE A 192 -1.48 23.17 1.21
CA PHE A 192 -2.15 23.62 2.42
C PHE A 192 -1.47 23.06 3.68
N THR A 193 -1.40 23.84 4.75
CA THR A 193 -0.96 23.44 6.09
C THR A 193 -2.11 23.55 7.09
N LYS A 194 -2.00 22.90 8.27
CA LYS A 194 -2.87 23.15 9.43
C LYS A 194 -2.55 24.48 10.13
N GLU A 195 -1.34 25.01 9.94
CA GLU A 195 -0.88 26.25 10.56
C GLU A 195 -1.51 27.47 9.89
N ILE A 196 -2.43 28.13 10.58
CA ILE A 196 -3.10 29.34 10.08
C ILE A 196 -2.24 30.56 10.43
N SER A 197 -1.37 30.95 9.50
CA SER A 197 -0.51 32.14 9.62
C SER A 197 -1.22 33.46 9.29
N LEU A 198 -2.45 33.40 8.75
CA LEU A 198 -3.30 34.58 8.57
C LEU A 198 -3.92 35.01 9.91
N GLU A 199 -3.78 36.29 10.26
CA GLU A 199 -4.27 36.82 11.54
C GLU A 199 -5.77 36.57 11.75
N LYS A 200 -6.18 36.13 12.95
CA LYS A 200 -7.57 35.75 13.26
C LYS A 200 -8.58 36.84 12.91
N SER A 201 -8.26 38.12 13.10
CA SER A 201 -9.12 39.27 12.75
C SER A 201 -9.49 39.36 11.26
N ILE A 202 -8.70 38.73 10.39
CA ILE A 202 -8.88 38.76 8.93
C ILE A 202 -9.95 37.74 8.49
N TRP A 203 -10.08 36.60 9.17
CA TRP A 203 -10.90 35.47 8.69
C TRP A 203 -11.94 34.92 9.68
N MET A 204 -11.73 35.09 10.98
CA MET A 204 -12.61 34.56 12.02
C MET A 204 -13.98 35.25 11.96
N GLY A 205 -15.06 34.47 11.92
CA GLY A 205 -16.42 34.97 11.69
C GLY A 205 -16.77 35.35 10.25
N TYR A 206 -15.85 35.19 9.29
CA TYR A 206 -16.09 35.42 7.85
C TYR A 206 -16.29 34.11 7.08
N ILE A 207 -15.47 33.11 7.37
CA ILE A 207 -15.65 31.73 6.90
C ILE A 207 -16.71 31.01 7.74
N LYS A 208 -17.14 29.84 7.26
CA LYS A 208 -18.01 28.94 8.01
C LYS A 208 -17.21 27.85 8.69
N ASP A 209 -17.50 27.65 9.96
CA ASP A 209 -16.96 26.54 10.75
C ASP A 209 -17.78 25.28 10.48
N TYR A 210 -17.11 24.14 10.32
CA TYR A 210 -17.73 22.85 10.04
C TYR A 210 -17.31 21.82 11.08
N GLU A 211 -18.29 21.21 11.74
CA GLU A 211 -18.09 20.20 12.78
C GLU A 211 -17.35 18.97 12.24
N GLY A 212 -16.30 18.54 12.94
CA GLY A 212 -15.40 17.47 12.50
C GLY A 212 -14.45 17.82 11.34
N GLY A 213 -14.47 19.05 10.83
CA GLY A 213 -13.53 19.53 9.80
C GLY A 213 -12.24 20.09 10.39
N THR A 214 -11.09 19.78 9.78
CA THR A 214 -9.81 20.44 10.10
C THR A 214 -9.66 21.72 9.28
N ILE A 215 -9.48 22.88 9.92
CA ILE A 215 -9.14 24.13 9.22
C ILE A 215 -7.73 24.03 8.59
N MET A 216 -7.58 24.50 7.35
CA MET A 216 -6.31 24.50 6.64
C MET A 216 -6.12 25.78 5.80
N GLN A 217 -4.87 26.25 5.70
CA GLN A 217 -4.47 27.42 4.92
C GLN A 217 -3.49 27.05 3.80
N CYS A 218 -3.73 27.55 2.58
CA CYS A 218 -2.74 27.65 1.52
C CYS A 218 -2.35 29.11 1.30
N SER A 219 -1.04 29.40 1.25
CA SER A 219 -0.51 30.69 0.83
C SER A 219 0.12 30.55 -0.56
N MET A 220 -0.34 31.36 -1.52
CA MET A 220 0.12 31.28 -2.91
C MET A 220 1.49 31.95 -3.11
N LEU A 221 2.29 31.40 -4.03
CA LEU A 221 3.57 31.98 -4.41
C LEU A 221 3.35 33.04 -5.51
N PRO A 222 3.79 34.29 -5.34
CA PRO A 222 3.43 35.38 -6.25
C PRO A 222 3.96 35.18 -7.68
N LYS A 223 5.20 34.68 -7.81
CA LYS A 223 5.92 34.57 -9.09
C LYS A 223 5.70 33.26 -9.87
N ILE A 224 5.04 32.25 -9.29
CA ILE A 224 4.82 30.96 -9.99
C ILE A 224 3.55 31.00 -10.84
N ARG A 225 3.54 30.25 -11.95
CA ARG A 225 2.31 29.84 -12.63
C ARG A 225 2.08 28.37 -12.31
N TYR A 226 1.03 28.05 -11.56
CA TYR A 226 0.77 26.72 -11.02
C TYR A 226 0.50 25.67 -12.12
N LEU A 227 -0.04 26.07 -13.27
CA LEU A 227 -0.18 25.21 -14.45
C LEU A 227 1.18 24.81 -15.07
N GLU A 228 2.20 25.66 -14.93
CA GLU A 228 3.57 25.39 -15.42
C GLU A 228 4.51 24.82 -14.35
N ALA A 229 4.08 24.74 -13.08
CA ALA A 229 4.94 24.43 -11.93
C ALA A 229 5.78 23.15 -12.11
N GLY A 230 5.21 22.06 -12.65
CA GLY A 230 5.97 20.82 -12.91
C GLY A 230 7.08 21.00 -13.95
N ARG A 231 6.84 21.80 -15.00
CA ARG A 231 7.85 22.16 -16.01
C ARG A 231 8.89 23.14 -15.44
N MET A 232 8.50 24.04 -14.54
CA MET A 232 9.42 24.93 -13.82
C MET A 232 10.36 24.16 -12.89
N VAL A 233 9.83 23.23 -12.10
CA VAL A 233 10.62 22.37 -11.20
C VAL A 233 11.55 21.45 -11.99
N LEU A 234 11.13 20.90 -13.13
CA LEU A 234 12.02 20.13 -14.02
C LEU A 234 13.19 20.99 -14.54
N LYS A 235 12.92 22.23 -15.00
CA LYS A 235 13.97 23.17 -15.43
C LYS A 235 14.93 23.53 -14.28
N GLN A 236 14.41 23.73 -13.06
CA GLN A 236 15.24 23.99 -11.88
C GLN A 236 16.12 22.77 -11.53
N LYS A 237 15.56 21.56 -11.55
CA LYS A 237 16.29 20.30 -11.32
C LYS A 237 17.42 20.12 -12.35
N GLU A 238 17.14 20.36 -13.64
CA GLU A 238 18.16 20.24 -14.69
C GLU A 238 19.22 21.34 -14.62
N ALA A 239 18.87 22.57 -14.23
CA ALA A 239 19.85 23.62 -13.99
C ALA A 239 20.80 23.28 -12.82
N VAL A 240 20.27 22.69 -11.74
CA VAL A 240 21.08 22.15 -10.64
C VAL A 240 21.96 20.99 -11.13
N TYR A 241 21.43 20.03 -11.90
CA TYR A 241 22.24 18.94 -12.46
C TYR A 241 23.28 19.40 -13.50
N ALA A 242 23.02 20.46 -14.27
CA ALA A 242 24.02 21.07 -15.14
C ALA A 242 25.16 21.67 -14.31
N LYS A 243 24.83 22.40 -13.24
CA LYS A 243 25.83 22.94 -12.31
C LYS A 243 26.61 21.84 -11.58
N ILE A 244 25.95 20.74 -11.19
CA ILE A 244 26.61 19.57 -10.56
C ILE A 244 27.55 18.88 -11.56
N ARG A 245 27.11 18.55 -12.79
CA ARG A 245 27.95 17.89 -13.81
C ARG A 245 29.20 18.70 -14.19
N ALA A 246 29.17 20.02 -14.03
CA ALA A 246 30.34 20.89 -14.26
C ALA A 246 31.47 20.73 -13.22
N PHE A 247 31.23 20.05 -12.09
CA PHE A 247 32.25 19.74 -11.07
C PHE A 247 32.32 18.25 -10.71
N SER A 248 31.18 17.56 -10.65
CA SER A 248 31.05 16.15 -10.31
C SER A 248 31.29 15.25 -11.51
N LYS A 249 32.36 14.44 -11.42
CA LYS A 249 32.68 13.34 -12.34
C LYS A 249 31.75 12.12 -12.18
N SER A 250 30.81 12.10 -11.23
CA SER A 250 29.97 10.93 -10.91
C SER A 250 29.03 10.47 -12.05
N HIS A 251 28.97 11.22 -13.15
CA HIS A 251 28.25 10.87 -14.38
C HIS A 251 29.12 10.13 -15.40
N ILE A 252 30.43 9.98 -15.14
CA ILE A 252 31.38 9.25 -15.98
C ILE A 252 31.35 7.77 -15.58
N VAL A 253 30.94 6.90 -16.51
CA VAL A 253 30.94 5.45 -16.30
C VAL A 253 32.35 4.92 -16.56
N HIS A 254 33.05 4.56 -15.48
CA HIS A 254 34.36 3.93 -15.56
C HIS A 254 34.24 2.42 -15.86
N GLN A 255 35.17 1.89 -16.66
CA GLN A 255 35.27 0.45 -16.92
C GLN A 255 35.76 -0.29 -15.64
N PRO A 256 35.39 -1.57 -15.45
CA PRO A 256 35.83 -2.34 -14.28
C PRO A 256 37.36 -2.50 -14.24
N PRO A 257 37.96 -2.70 -13.05
CA PRO A 257 39.38 -2.99 -12.89
C PRO A 257 39.87 -4.13 -13.79
N LYS A 258 41.08 -3.99 -14.36
CA LYS A 258 41.68 -4.97 -15.28
C LYS A 258 41.95 -6.31 -14.56
N GLU A 259 42.19 -6.19 -13.27
CA GLU A 259 42.46 -7.23 -12.29
C GLU A 259 41.26 -8.18 -12.17
N TRP A 260 40.03 -7.68 -12.34
CA TRP A 260 38.80 -8.48 -12.26
C TRP A 260 38.49 -9.31 -13.51
N LYS A 261 39.32 -9.25 -14.57
CA LYS A 261 39.10 -9.96 -15.84
C LYS A 261 38.95 -11.48 -15.69
N ASN A 262 39.55 -12.05 -14.65
CA ASN A 262 39.55 -13.50 -14.37
C ASN A 262 38.68 -13.89 -13.15
N GLY A 263 37.89 -12.95 -12.61
CA GLY A 263 37.11 -13.10 -11.37
C GLY A 263 37.33 -11.92 -10.43
N VAL A 264 36.39 -11.69 -9.51
CA VAL A 264 36.49 -10.58 -8.54
C VAL A 264 37.56 -10.89 -7.50
N VAL A 265 38.46 -9.94 -7.27
CA VAL A 265 39.56 -9.98 -6.30
C VAL A 265 39.51 -8.70 -5.46
N GLU A 266 39.98 -8.74 -4.22
CA GLU A 266 40.11 -7.54 -3.38
C GLU A 266 41.16 -6.57 -3.96
N ILE A 267 40.84 -5.27 -3.97
CA ILE A 267 41.67 -4.19 -4.52
C ILE A 267 41.56 -2.99 -3.56
N ASP A 268 42.68 -2.34 -3.25
CA ASP A 268 42.70 -1.05 -2.54
C ASP A 268 41.91 0.02 -3.34
N PRO A 269 40.81 0.58 -2.81
CA PRO A 269 40.06 1.62 -3.51
C PRO A 269 40.89 2.86 -3.84
N LEU A 270 41.92 3.19 -3.05
CA LEU A 270 42.81 4.34 -3.31
C LEU A 270 43.80 4.08 -4.45
N SER A 271 44.01 2.82 -4.86
CA SER A 271 44.81 2.48 -6.05
C SER A 271 44.05 2.71 -7.35
N ILE A 272 42.72 2.89 -7.30
CA ILE A 272 41.86 3.17 -8.47
C ILE A 272 41.80 4.68 -8.70
N PRO A 273 42.36 5.23 -9.80
CA PRO A 273 42.48 6.67 -9.99
C PRO A 273 41.15 7.42 -9.94
N ALA A 274 40.08 6.83 -10.48
CA ALA A 274 38.73 7.42 -10.48
C ALA A 274 38.15 7.60 -9.07
N ILE A 275 38.40 6.65 -8.16
CA ILE A 275 37.94 6.72 -6.76
C ILE A 275 38.75 7.81 -6.05
N LYS A 276 40.08 7.79 -6.19
CA LYS A 276 40.98 8.81 -5.63
C LYS A 276 40.66 10.23 -6.12
N GLU A 277 40.36 10.40 -7.41
CA GLU A 277 39.96 11.69 -8.00
C GLU A 277 38.56 12.16 -7.58
N SER A 278 37.70 11.27 -7.07
CA SER A 278 36.38 11.66 -6.57
C SER A 278 36.42 12.27 -5.15
N GLY A 279 37.58 12.23 -4.49
CA GLY A 279 37.76 12.66 -3.10
C GLY A 279 37.26 11.64 -2.07
N TRP A 280 36.91 10.43 -2.50
CA TRP A 280 36.50 9.32 -1.64
C TRP A 280 37.54 9.02 -0.54
N SER A 281 37.04 8.76 0.66
CA SER A 281 37.82 8.27 1.80
C SER A 281 37.08 7.10 2.46
N PRO A 282 37.79 6.20 3.17
CA PRO A 282 37.16 5.15 3.97
C PRO A 282 36.12 5.71 4.95
N ASP A 283 36.41 6.84 5.61
CA ASP A 283 35.53 7.48 6.58
C ASP A 283 34.19 7.93 5.95
N MET A 284 34.20 8.42 4.70
CA MET A 284 32.97 8.78 3.98
C MET A 284 32.22 7.56 3.46
N ASP A 285 32.92 6.48 3.13
CA ASP A 285 32.35 5.19 2.74
C ASP A 285 31.68 4.48 3.92
N GLU A 286 32.29 4.58 5.11
CA GLU A 286 31.72 4.12 6.37
C GLU A 286 30.50 4.97 6.77
N LEU A 287 30.59 6.29 6.74
CA LEU A 287 29.48 7.19 7.02
C LEU A 287 28.31 7.01 6.03
N ALA A 288 28.59 6.68 4.77
CA ALA A 288 27.55 6.37 3.77
C ALA A 288 26.94 4.96 3.92
N ARG A 289 27.61 4.06 4.65
CA ARG A 289 27.09 2.72 5.02
C ARG A 289 26.40 2.69 6.37
N GLN A 290 26.68 3.64 7.26
CA GLN A 290 25.95 3.79 8.52
C GLN A 290 24.45 3.96 8.20
N PRO A 291 23.57 3.08 8.72
CA PRO A 291 22.14 3.24 8.50
C PRO A 291 21.70 4.53 9.18
N ARG A 292 20.98 5.38 8.45
CA ARG A 292 20.55 6.71 8.91
C ARG A 292 19.76 6.67 10.24
N HIS A 293 19.11 5.55 10.50
CA HIS A 293 18.33 5.28 11.69
C HIS A 293 18.73 3.91 12.28
N GLY A 294 18.50 3.71 13.58
CA GLY A 294 18.76 2.43 14.25
C GLY A 294 17.99 1.25 13.63
N PRO A 295 18.46 -0.01 13.77
CA PRO A 295 17.83 -1.18 13.12
C PRO A 295 16.36 -1.37 13.49
N ASN A 296 16.01 -0.98 14.71
CA ASN A 296 14.66 -1.08 15.28
C ASN A 296 13.74 0.10 14.90
N TYR A 297 14.23 1.14 14.20
CA TYR A 297 13.52 2.41 14.03
C TYR A 297 12.09 2.24 13.51
N ASN A 298 11.92 1.57 12.36
CA ASN A 298 10.58 1.37 11.78
C ASN A 298 9.66 0.52 12.68
N GLN A 299 10.21 -0.40 13.46
CA GLN A 299 9.45 -1.24 14.39
C GLN A 299 8.99 -0.43 15.61
N LEU A 300 9.84 0.46 16.13
CA LEU A 300 9.49 1.42 17.19
C LEU A 300 8.50 2.47 16.67
N LEU A 301 8.63 2.94 15.43
CA LEU A 301 7.65 3.80 14.78
C LEU A 301 6.28 3.13 14.69
N HIS A 302 6.23 1.85 14.29
CA HIS A 302 5.00 1.08 14.25
C HIS A 302 4.41 0.87 15.66
N LEU A 303 5.22 0.52 16.66
CA LEU A 303 4.76 0.38 18.06
C LEU A 303 4.23 1.70 18.62
N LEU A 304 4.91 2.82 18.37
CA LEU A 304 4.48 4.15 18.79
C LEU A 304 3.16 4.56 18.11
N ASN A 305 3.07 4.35 16.79
CA ASN A 305 1.83 4.58 16.05
C ASN A 305 0.70 3.72 16.65
N ASP A 306 0.90 2.42 16.85
CA ASP A 306 -0.10 1.54 17.46
C ASP A 306 -0.51 2.00 18.87
N MET A 307 0.43 2.52 19.67
CA MET A 307 0.17 3.07 21.00
C MET A 307 -0.61 4.40 20.95
N GLN A 308 -0.19 5.38 20.16
CA GLN A 308 -0.92 6.63 19.90
C GLN A 308 -2.35 6.34 19.40
N ASN A 309 -2.49 5.31 18.56
CA ASN A 309 -3.76 4.87 18.01
C ASN A 309 -4.59 4.00 18.96
N HIS A 310 -4.08 3.55 20.10
CA HIS A 310 -4.86 2.70 21.01
C HIS A 310 -5.93 3.53 21.74
N SER A 311 -7.16 3.02 21.90
CA SER A 311 -8.28 3.85 22.41
C SER A 311 -8.15 4.29 23.88
N ALA A 312 -7.17 3.75 24.62
CA ALA A 312 -6.80 4.22 25.96
C ALA A 312 -5.66 5.27 25.96
N ALA A 313 -5.26 5.80 24.80
CA ALA A 313 -4.14 6.74 24.66
C ALA A 313 -4.53 8.21 24.75
N TRP A 314 -5.83 8.55 24.71
CA TRP A 314 -6.31 9.94 24.72
C TRP A 314 -5.74 10.85 25.84
N PRO A 315 -5.48 10.40 27.09
CA PRO A 315 -4.92 11.27 28.13
C PRO A 315 -3.40 11.41 28.05
N PHE A 316 -2.76 10.73 27.09
CA PHE A 316 -1.30 10.65 26.92
C PHE A 316 -0.86 11.09 25.52
N ALA A 317 -1.78 11.58 24.69
CA ALA A 317 -1.52 11.96 23.30
C ALA A 317 -0.78 13.30 23.16
N GLN A 318 -0.74 14.12 24.22
CA GLN A 318 -0.10 15.43 24.33
C GLN A 318 0.42 15.62 25.77
N PRO A 319 1.33 16.58 26.02
CA PRO A 319 1.71 16.97 27.38
C PRO A 319 0.53 17.48 28.20
N VAL A 320 0.55 17.26 29.53
CA VAL A 320 -0.49 17.77 30.44
C VAL A 320 -0.45 19.30 30.48
N ASN A 321 -1.58 19.96 30.23
CA ASN A 321 -1.65 21.42 30.25
C ASN A 321 -1.52 21.97 31.67
N ARG A 322 -0.51 22.81 31.90
CA ARG A 322 -0.25 23.46 33.21
C ARG A 322 -1.36 24.43 33.62
N ASP A 323 -2.04 25.05 32.67
CA ASP A 323 -3.14 25.99 32.98
C ASP A 323 -4.42 25.25 33.42
N GLU A 324 -4.55 23.96 33.08
CA GLU A 324 -5.65 23.08 33.50
C GLU A 324 -5.32 22.28 34.76
N VAL A 325 -4.04 21.88 34.94
CA VAL A 325 -3.56 21.10 36.09
C VAL A 325 -2.29 21.76 36.70
N PRO A 326 -2.43 22.82 37.51
CA PRO A 326 -1.30 23.66 37.92
C PRO A 326 -0.22 22.96 38.76
N ASP A 327 -0.62 22.01 39.60
CA ASP A 327 0.22 21.25 40.53
C ASP A 327 0.86 20.00 39.92
N TYR A 328 0.48 19.62 38.69
CA TYR A 328 1.00 18.41 38.02
C TYR A 328 2.53 18.37 37.96
N TYR A 329 3.15 19.48 37.57
CA TYR A 329 4.61 19.61 37.43
C TYR A 329 5.34 19.85 38.76
N GLU A 330 4.63 19.98 39.87
CA GLU A 330 5.21 19.99 41.22
C GLU A 330 5.27 18.55 41.80
N VAL A 331 4.35 17.68 41.36
CA VAL A 331 4.28 16.26 41.76
C VAL A 331 5.04 15.33 40.79
N ILE A 332 5.04 15.64 39.48
CA ILE A 332 5.66 14.85 38.42
C ILE A 332 6.92 15.55 37.90
N THR A 333 8.09 15.00 38.26
CA THR A 333 9.42 15.58 37.99
C THR A 333 9.99 15.21 36.61
N GLU A 334 9.57 14.08 36.05
CA GLU A 334 10.00 13.58 34.73
C GLU A 334 8.76 13.32 33.86
N PRO A 335 8.12 14.37 33.30
CA PRO A 335 6.93 14.21 32.45
C PRO A 335 7.26 13.49 31.13
N MET A 336 6.30 12.73 30.62
CA MET A 336 6.38 12.05 29.32
C MET A 336 4.98 11.86 28.73
N ASP A 337 4.88 11.90 27.40
CA ASP A 337 3.66 11.71 26.62
C ASP A 337 4.02 11.17 25.21
N LEU A 338 3.01 10.70 24.46
CA LEU A 338 3.20 10.00 23.19
C LEU A 338 3.60 10.92 22.02
N SER A 339 3.46 12.24 22.14
CA SER A 339 3.97 13.20 21.15
C SER A 339 5.41 13.62 21.46
N THR A 340 5.78 13.76 22.74
CA THR A 340 7.19 13.85 23.15
C THR A 340 7.96 12.60 22.73
N MET A 341 7.35 11.40 22.83
CA MET A 341 7.95 10.17 22.29
C MET A 341 8.10 10.19 20.76
N GLU A 342 7.17 10.80 20.01
CA GLU A 342 7.28 10.96 18.56
C GLU A 342 8.45 11.88 18.19
N GLU A 343 8.54 13.04 18.86
CA GLU A 343 9.68 13.96 18.72
C GLU A 343 11.02 13.32 19.09
N LYS A 344 11.08 12.48 20.14
CA LYS A 344 12.31 11.76 20.52
C LYS A 344 12.66 10.68 19.49
N HIS A 345 11.66 10.03 18.90
CA HIS A 345 11.84 9.01 17.87
C HIS A 345 12.37 9.62 16.56
N GLU A 346 11.79 10.71 16.07
CA GLU A 346 12.29 11.43 14.87
C GLU A 346 13.74 11.94 15.01
N LYS A 347 14.24 12.06 16.24
CA LYS A 347 15.60 12.50 16.59
C LYS A 347 16.54 11.32 16.92
N ASP A 348 16.15 10.09 16.59
CA ASP A 348 16.89 8.84 16.85
C ASP A 348 17.28 8.61 18.34
N MET A 349 16.53 9.19 19.30
CA MET A 349 16.83 9.09 20.74
C MET A 349 16.46 7.74 21.38
N TYR A 350 16.15 6.73 20.57
CA TYR A 350 15.84 5.35 21.01
C TYR A 350 16.79 4.34 20.33
N PRO A 351 18.09 4.31 20.71
CA PRO A 351 19.04 3.36 20.15
C PRO A 351 18.70 1.91 20.51
N THR A 352 18.02 1.67 21.64
CA THR A 352 17.49 0.36 22.02
C THR A 352 15.97 0.39 22.26
N PRO A 353 15.25 -0.74 22.08
CA PRO A 353 13.84 -0.84 22.47
C PRO A 353 13.62 -0.60 23.96
N GLN A 354 14.61 -0.86 24.81
CA GLN A 354 14.55 -0.61 26.24
C GLN A 354 14.42 0.89 26.57
N ASP A 355 15.05 1.77 25.79
CA ASP A 355 14.93 3.23 25.94
C ASP A 355 13.49 3.70 25.65
N PHE A 356 12.89 3.15 24.59
CA PHE A 356 11.50 3.40 24.22
C PHE A 356 10.53 2.87 25.28
N ILE A 357 10.74 1.64 25.76
CA ILE A 357 9.92 1.02 26.80
C ILE A 357 10.03 1.78 28.13
N LYS A 358 11.18 2.38 28.44
CA LYS A 358 11.36 3.22 29.64
C LYS A 358 10.47 4.46 29.58
N ASP A 359 10.50 5.21 28.48
CA ASP A 359 9.63 6.38 28.29
C ASP A 359 8.15 5.99 28.27
N ALA A 360 7.79 4.91 27.57
CA ALA A 360 6.42 4.40 27.54
C ALA A 360 5.92 4.04 28.95
N LYS A 361 6.75 3.40 29.78
CA LYS A 361 6.44 3.16 31.19
C LYS A 361 6.28 4.44 31.99
N LEU A 362 7.13 5.43 31.77
CA LEU A 362 7.11 6.70 32.49
C LEU A 362 5.75 7.41 32.33
N ILE A 363 5.10 7.30 31.17
CA ILE A 363 3.69 7.74 30.96
C ILE A 363 2.75 7.08 31.98
N PHE A 364 2.80 5.74 32.08
CA PHE A 364 1.89 4.96 32.93
C PHE A 364 2.19 5.14 34.42
N ASP A 365 3.46 5.19 34.80
CA ASP A 365 3.91 5.34 36.18
C ASP A 365 3.66 6.75 36.71
N ASN A 366 3.87 7.80 35.90
CA ASN A 366 3.44 9.16 36.25
C ASN A 366 1.92 9.24 36.39
N CYS A 367 1.17 8.63 35.48
CA CYS A 367 -0.29 8.58 35.55
C CYS A 367 -0.77 7.94 36.86
N ARG A 368 -0.18 6.80 37.27
CA ARG A 368 -0.49 6.11 38.54
C ARG A 368 0.03 6.84 39.79
N LYS A 369 1.13 7.59 39.68
CA LYS A 369 1.66 8.42 40.77
C LYS A 369 0.76 9.63 41.06
N TYR A 370 0.20 10.23 40.02
CA TYR A 370 -0.67 11.41 40.15
C TYR A 370 -2.14 11.05 40.40
N ASN A 371 -2.65 10.02 39.74
CA ASN A 371 -4.07 9.67 39.74
C ASN A 371 -4.35 8.39 40.53
N ASN A 372 -5.36 8.43 41.39
CA ASN A 372 -5.86 7.25 42.10
C ASN A 372 -6.30 6.14 41.12
N GLU A 373 -6.10 4.86 41.47
CA GLU A 373 -6.43 3.69 40.63
C GLU A 373 -7.89 3.64 40.14
N SER A 374 -8.81 4.26 40.90
CA SER A 374 -10.23 4.34 40.53
C SER A 374 -10.53 5.30 39.37
N THR A 375 -9.61 6.20 39.00
CA THR A 375 -9.79 7.21 37.95
C THR A 375 -9.88 6.63 36.54
N PRO A 376 -10.50 7.34 35.57
CA PRO A 376 -10.40 6.96 34.16
C PRO A 376 -8.95 6.98 33.66
N TYR A 377 -8.11 7.89 34.14
CA TYR A 377 -6.70 8.02 33.76
C TYR A 377 -5.88 6.77 34.11
N ALA A 378 -5.90 6.32 35.36
CA ALA A 378 -5.17 5.12 35.78
C ALA A 378 -5.68 3.85 35.08
N LYS A 379 -7.00 3.75 34.86
CA LYS A 379 -7.62 2.66 34.06
C LYS A 379 -7.19 2.69 32.59
N SER A 380 -6.95 3.88 32.02
CA SER A 380 -6.45 4.05 30.66
C SER A 380 -4.96 3.69 30.55
N ALA A 381 -4.13 4.14 31.50
CA ALA A 381 -2.72 3.74 31.60
C ALA A 381 -2.56 2.21 31.66
N ASN A 382 -3.29 1.55 32.56
CA ASN A 382 -3.23 0.09 32.72
C ASN A 382 -3.70 -0.67 31.46
N LYS A 383 -4.63 -0.11 30.66
CA LYS A 383 -5.04 -0.68 29.37
C LYS A 383 -3.98 -0.47 28.29
N LEU A 384 -3.41 0.73 28.18
CA LEU A 384 -2.39 1.04 27.18
C LEU A 384 -1.08 0.28 27.44
N GLU A 385 -0.65 0.16 28.70
CA GLU A 385 0.50 -0.66 29.08
C GLU A 385 0.29 -2.13 28.71
N LYS A 386 -0.89 -2.69 28.99
CA LYS A 386 -1.22 -4.07 28.62
C LYS A 386 -1.17 -4.27 27.10
N PHE A 387 -1.66 -3.31 26.32
CA PHE A 387 -1.62 -3.34 24.86
C PHE A 387 -0.18 -3.24 24.32
N MET A 388 0.63 -2.31 24.84
CA MET A 388 2.05 -2.20 24.53
C MET A 388 2.76 -3.54 24.77
N TRP A 389 2.56 -4.17 25.93
CA TRP A 389 3.13 -5.49 26.22
C TRP A 389 2.60 -6.63 25.36
N GLN A 390 1.41 -6.50 24.75
CA GLN A 390 0.93 -7.45 23.75
C GLN A 390 1.66 -7.26 22.42
N GLN A 391 1.88 -6.03 21.96
CA GLN A 391 2.63 -5.79 20.72
C GLN A 391 4.12 -6.14 20.86
N ILE A 392 4.74 -5.86 22.00
CA ILE A 392 6.13 -6.27 22.29
C ILE A 392 6.27 -7.80 22.24
N ARG A 393 5.27 -8.59 22.68
CA ARG A 393 5.27 -10.06 22.55
C ARG A 393 5.09 -10.55 21.12
N ASN A 394 4.48 -9.75 20.25
CA ASN A 394 4.36 -10.05 18.81
C ASN A 394 5.70 -9.83 18.05
N ILE A 395 6.70 -9.23 18.70
CA ILE A 395 8.07 -9.05 18.20
C ILE A 395 8.99 -9.98 19.00
N PRO A 396 9.34 -11.19 18.49
CA PRO A 396 9.99 -12.22 19.30
C PRO A 396 11.30 -11.78 19.96
N GLU A 397 12.07 -10.94 19.26
CA GLU A 397 13.33 -10.35 19.70
C GLU A 397 13.19 -9.49 20.98
N TRP A 398 12.00 -8.95 21.26
CA TRP A 398 11.73 -8.05 22.39
C TRP A 398 10.87 -8.72 23.49
N SER A 399 10.51 -10.00 23.34
CA SER A 399 9.61 -10.71 24.26
C SER A 399 10.17 -10.80 25.69
N PRO A 400 9.40 -10.42 26.74
CA PRO A 400 9.84 -10.48 28.15
C PRO A 400 10.32 -11.84 28.65
N SER A 401 10.01 -12.93 27.95
CA SER A 401 10.52 -14.29 28.25
C SER A 401 12.05 -14.41 28.17
N ILE A 402 12.72 -13.49 27.46
CA ILE A 402 14.20 -13.41 27.40
C ILE A 402 14.75 -12.56 28.57
N TRP A 403 13.93 -11.67 29.14
CA TRP A 403 14.38 -10.56 30.00
C TRP A 403 13.96 -10.69 31.48
N LEU A 404 13.46 -11.86 31.89
CA LEU A 404 13.03 -12.17 33.26
C LEU A 404 13.91 -13.21 33.98
N ILE A 405 15.11 -13.47 33.46
CA ILE A 405 16.12 -14.29 34.15
C ILE A 405 16.88 -13.39 35.13
N ASP A 406 16.70 -13.65 36.43
CA ASP A 406 17.56 -13.09 37.47
C ASP A 406 18.98 -13.69 37.31
N PRO A 407 20.05 -12.88 37.19
CA PRO A 407 21.42 -13.39 37.05
C PRO A 407 21.96 -14.21 38.24
N THR A 408 21.23 -14.33 39.35
CA THR A 408 21.72 -14.93 40.60
C THR A 408 21.24 -16.35 40.88
N ASP A 409 20.26 -16.90 40.17
CA ASP A 409 19.82 -18.29 40.37
C ASP A 409 20.73 -19.30 39.65
N THR A 410 21.53 -20.02 40.44
CA THR A 410 22.54 -20.98 39.97
C THR A 410 22.02 -22.42 39.84
N LEU A 411 20.75 -22.68 40.16
CA LEU A 411 20.15 -24.02 40.05
C LEU A 411 19.44 -24.27 38.71
N THR A 412 18.86 -23.23 38.10
CA THR A 412 18.18 -23.35 36.80
C THR A 412 19.15 -23.38 35.62
N THR A 413 20.27 -22.65 35.68
CA THR A 413 21.29 -22.60 34.61
C THR A 413 21.81 -23.97 34.19
N ASN A 414 22.15 -24.83 35.15
CA ASN A 414 22.74 -26.15 34.87
C ASN A 414 21.78 -27.15 34.21
N THR A 415 20.45 -26.92 34.28
CA THR A 415 19.45 -27.74 33.58
C THR A 415 19.21 -27.21 32.16
N ILE A 416 19.27 -25.88 31.98
CA ILE A 416 18.99 -25.21 30.70
C ILE A 416 20.19 -25.29 29.74
N MET A 417 21.43 -25.36 30.23
CA MET A 417 22.62 -25.55 29.36
C MET A 417 22.66 -26.90 28.62
N SER A 418 21.74 -27.82 28.89
CA SER A 418 21.52 -29.06 28.12
C SER A 418 20.27 -29.07 27.23
N ALA A 419 19.50 -27.96 27.20
CA ALA A 419 18.28 -27.84 26.40
C ALA A 419 18.53 -27.04 25.11
N PRO A 420 18.25 -27.59 23.91
CA PRO A 420 18.32 -26.83 22.66
C PRO A 420 17.35 -25.63 22.65
N SER A 421 17.74 -24.56 21.96
CA SER A 421 16.99 -23.31 21.85
C SER A 421 15.59 -23.50 21.25
N LEU A 422 14.57 -23.48 22.10
CA LEU A 422 13.18 -23.43 21.66
C LEU A 422 12.87 -22.05 21.06
N LEU A 423 12.19 -22.07 19.91
CA LEU A 423 11.86 -20.91 19.07
C LEU A 423 13.04 -20.31 18.26
N GLU A 424 14.03 -21.14 17.91
CA GLU A 424 14.29 -21.24 16.47
C GLU A 424 12.98 -21.62 15.74
N ASN A 425 12.78 -21.03 14.56
CA ASN A 425 11.65 -21.26 13.65
C ASN A 425 11.20 -22.74 13.68
N GLU A 426 10.02 -23.04 14.28
CA GLU A 426 9.62 -24.42 14.61
C GLU A 426 9.90 -25.34 13.43
N TYR A 427 10.83 -26.28 13.59
CA TYR A 427 11.23 -27.20 12.53
C TYR A 427 10.08 -28.17 12.27
N ARG A 428 9.11 -27.71 11.47
CA ARG A 428 7.90 -28.44 11.09
C ARG A 428 8.29 -29.76 10.44
N ASN A 429 8.24 -30.84 11.22
CA ASN A 429 8.48 -32.20 10.76
C ASN A 429 7.30 -32.76 9.92
N ARG A 430 6.59 -31.87 9.20
CA ARG A 430 5.41 -32.11 8.37
C ARG A 430 5.39 -31.12 7.20
N LEU A 431 4.60 -31.43 6.17
CA LEU A 431 4.27 -30.46 5.11
C LEU A 431 3.43 -29.30 5.68
N PRO A 432 3.54 -28.07 5.15
CA PRO A 432 2.72 -26.94 5.58
C PRO A 432 1.25 -27.11 5.17
N THR A 433 0.35 -26.45 5.91
CA THR A 433 -1.08 -26.37 5.59
C THR A 433 -1.38 -25.22 4.64
N LEU A 434 -2.56 -25.20 3.99
CA LEU A 434 -2.96 -24.09 3.13
C LEU A 434 -3.00 -22.77 3.93
N LEU A 435 -3.51 -22.80 5.16
CA LEU A 435 -3.57 -21.64 6.04
C LEU A 435 -2.18 -21.11 6.42
N GLU A 436 -1.19 -21.97 6.62
CA GLU A 436 0.21 -21.56 6.85
C GLU A 436 0.82 -20.88 5.60
N VAL A 437 0.44 -21.32 4.40
CA VAL A 437 0.87 -20.69 3.13
C VAL A 437 0.20 -19.34 2.89
N LEU A 438 -1.13 -19.29 2.98
CA LEU A 438 -1.91 -18.06 2.82
C LEU A 438 -1.56 -17.01 3.88
N GLY A 439 -1.31 -17.44 5.12
CA GLY A 439 -0.83 -16.61 6.22
C GLY A 439 0.65 -16.18 6.13
N ARG A 440 1.34 -16.44 5.02
CA ARG A 440 2.75 -16.09 4.75
C ARG A 440 3.75 -16.67 5.78
N ARG A 441 3.45 -17.83 6.37
CA ARG A 441 4.29 -18.53 7.38
C ARG A 441 5.19 -19.62 6.76
N THR A 442 5.52 -19.51 5.48
CA THR A 442 6.25 -20.53 4.71
C THR A 442 7.25 -19.88 3.75
N LEU A 443 8.29 -20.63 3.38
CA LEU A 443 9.38 -20.18 2.53
C LEU A 443 9.38 -20.90 1.18
N ALA A 444 10.02 -20.29 0.17
CA ALA A 444 10.22 -20.90 -1.14
C ALA A 444 10.81 -22.33 -1.03
N PRO A 445 10.31 -23.31 -1.82
CA PRO A 445 9.37 -23.18 -2.94
C PRO A 445 7.89 -23.37 -2.57
N VAL A 446 7.52 -23.33 -1.29
CA VAL A 446 6.16 -23.58 -0.79
C VAL A 446 5.52 -22.32 -0.16
N ASP A 447 5.94 -21.14 -0.61
CA ASP A 447 5.40 -19.85 -0.18
C ASP A 447 4.16 -19.42 -0.98
N LEU A 448 3.46 -18.39 -0.49
CA LEU A 448 2.26 -17.82 -1.13
C LEU A 448 2.51 -17.42 -2.60
N PHE A 449 3.70 -16.92 -2.92
CA PHE A 449 4.05 -16.52 -4.28
C PHE A 449 4.19 -17.74 -5.21
N SER A 450 4.84 -18.81 -4.76
CA SER A 450 4.89 -20.08 -5.50
C SER A 450 3.51 -20.71 -5.65
N PHE A 451 2.62 -20.56 -4.65
CA PHE A 451 1.22 -21.02 -4.74
C PHE A 451 0.40 -20.20 -5.75
N TYR A 452 0.54 -18.87 -5.75
CA TYR A 452 -0.10 -17.99 -6.73
C TYR A 452 0.27 -18.37 -8.18
N ILE A 453 1.55 -18.57 -8.45
CA ILE A 453 2.02 -19.01 -9.78
C ILE A 453 1.50 -20.41 -10.14
N TYR A 454 1.36 -21.32 -9.17
CA TYR A 454 0.75 -22.62 -9.40
C TYR A 454 -0.76 -22.52 -9.75
N MET A 455 -1.52 -21.70 -9.00
CA MET A 455 -2.93 -21.44 -9.26
C MET A 455 -3.17 -20.82 -10.65
N ARG A 456 -2.28 -19.93 -11.08
CA ARG A 456 -2.34 -19.27 -12.40
C ARG A 456 -1.90 -20.17 -13.55
N ASP A 457 -0.73 -20.83 -13.44
CA ASP A 457 -0.06 -21.50 -14.57
C ASP A 457 -0.38 -23.00 -14.70
N GLN A 458 -0.96 -23.64 -13.66
CA GLN A 458 -1.24 -25.09 -13.67
C GLN A 458 -2.69 -25.45 -13.35
N GLN A 459 -3.37 -24.71 -12.49
CA GLN A 459 -4.79 -24.92 -12.17
C GLN A 459 -5.74 -23.99 -12.94
N CYS A 460 -5.22 -22.91 -13.53
CA CYS A 460 -5.98 -21.89 -14.26
C CYS A 460 -7.17 -21.30 -13.46
N SER A 461 -7.03 -21.21 -12.13
CA SER A 461 -8.11 -20.88 -11.18
C SER A 461 -7.68 -19.83 -10.14
N VAL A 462 -6.75 -18.94 -10.53
CA VAL A 462 -6.16 -17.89 -9.68
C VAL A 462 -7.20 -16.97 -9.03
N ASP A 463 -8.37 -16.82 -9.64
CA ASP A 463 -9.47 -15.98 -9.16
C ASP A 463 -10.06 -16.46 -7.83
N TYR A 464 -10.00 -17.76 -7.53
CA TYR A 464 -10.32 -18.30 -6.19
C TYR A 464 -9.35 -17.79 -5.12
N LEU A 465 -8.05 -17.73 -5.44
CA LEU A 465 -7.03 -17.24 -4.53
C LEU A 465 -7.15 -15.71 -4.34
N ASP A 466 -7.35 -14.97 -5.42
CA ASP A 466 -7.50 -13.51 -5.34
C ASP A 466 -8.78 -13.10 -4.63
N PHE A 467 -9.91 -13.79 -4.86
CA PHE A 467 -11.14 -13.60 -4.07
C PHE A 467 -10.89 -13.82 -2.57
N TRP A 468 -10.21 -14.91 -2.19
CA TRP A 468 -9.93 -15.20 -0.78
C TRP A 468 -9.01 -14.14 -0.14
N LEU A 469 -8.05 -13.62 -0.90
CA LEU A 469 -7.15 -12.55 -0.47
C LEU A 469 -7.90 -11.21 -0.34
N ASP A 470 -8.72 -10.82 -1.32
CA ASP A 470 -9.51 -9.60 -1.31
C ASP A 470 -10.55 -9.61 -0.17
N VAL A 471 -11.23 -10.73 0.07
CA VAL A 471 -12.11 -10.90 1.24
C VAL A 471 -11.32 -10.80 2.54
N SER A 472 -10.13 -11.41 2.63
CA SER A 472 -9.28 -11.31 3.84
C SER A 472 -8.75 -9.89 4.07
N GLN A 473 -8.53 -9.11 3.01
CA GLN A 473 -8.23 -7.69 3.09
C GLN A 473 -9.46 -6.89 3.55
N HIS A 474 -10.66 -7.17 3.01
CA HIS A 474 -11.92 -6.54 3.43
C HIS A 474 -12.24 -6.79 4.90
N MET A 475 -12.15 -8.02 5.42
CA MET A 475 -12.31 -8.28 6.86
C MET A 475 -11.32 -7.46 7.71
N SER A 476 -10.10 -7.26 7.22
CA SER A 476 -9.06 -6.48 7.89
C SER A 476 -9.32 -4.97 7.81
N LEU A 477 -9.94 -4.50 6.73
CA LEU A 477 -10.47 -3.14 6.57
C LEU A 477 -11.60 -2.87 7.58
N CYS A 478 -12.55 -3.80 7.74
CA CYS A 478 -13.62 -3.75 8.74
C CYS A 478 -13.05 -3.67 10.17
N ARG A 479 -12.06 -4.51 10.48
CA ARG A 479 -11.33 -4.46 11.76
C ARG A 479 -10.63 -3.11 11.99
N HIS A 480 -10.08 -2.48 10.96
CA HIS A 480 -9.44 -1.16 11.07
C HIS A 480 -10.46 -0.07 11.40
N TYR A 481 -11.53 0.03 10.62
CA TYR A 481 -12.59 1.01 10.82
C TYR A 481 -13.20 0.96 12.23
N VAL A 482 -13.54 -0.23 12.75
CA VAL A 482 -14.16 -0.32 14.09
C VAL A 482 -13.15 -0.10 15.21
N ARG A 483 -11.84 -0.29 14.96
CA ARG A 483 -10.80 0.20 15.88
C ARG A 483 -10.76 1.73 15.88
N GLU A 484 -10.91 2.37 14.73
CA GLU A 484 -10.91 3.84 14.59
C GLU A 484 -12.18 4.49 15.16
N LEU A 485 -13.37 3.94 14.90
CA LEU A 485 -14.63 4.44 15.42
C LEU A 485 -14.71 4.32 16.95
N ARG A 486 -14.11 3.27 17.53
CA ARG A 486 -13.93 3.12 18.99
C ARG A 486 -12.90 4.08 19.59
N ARG A 487 -12.18 4.86 18.78
CA ARG A 487 -11.35 6.00 19.23
C ARG A 487 -12.16 7.30 19.18
N SER A 488 -12.92 7.55 18.10
CA SER A 488 -13.71 8.78 17.98
C SER A 488 -14.82 8.87 19.02
N VAL A 489 -15.58 7.80 19.24
CA VAL A 489 -16.66 7.78 20.27
C VAL A 489 -16.11 7.99 21.69
N LEU A 490 -14.82 7.70 21.93
CA LEU A 490 -14.14 7.97 23.20
C LEU A 490 -13.62 9.42 23.34
N LEU A 491 -13.70 10.22 22.28
CA LEU A 491 -13.41 11.66 22.26
C LEU A 491 -14.69 12.52 22.21
N GLU A 492 -15.85 11.90 21.99
CA GLU A 492 -17.15 12.58 21.76
C GLU A 492 -18.06 12.63 22.99
N THR A 493 -17.57 12.28 24.20
CA THR A 493 -18.30 12.51 25.46
C THR A 493 -17.82 13.80 26.15
N PRO A 494 -18.62 14.88 26.18
CA PRO A 494 -18.36 16.03 27.04
C PRO A 494 -18.61 15.64 28.51
N GLU A 495 -17.91 16.28 29.45
CA GLU A 495 -18.28 16.14 30.87
C GLU A 495 -19.66 16.79 31.13
N PRO A 496 -20.63 16.09 31.74
CA PRO A 496 -21.84 16.72 32.22
C PRO A 496 -21.52 17.53 33.49
N GLU A 497 -22.01 18.78 33.55
CA GLU A 497 -21.82 19.65 34.71
C GLU A 497 -22.38 19.04 36.00
N LYS A 498 -21.76 19.41 37.13
CA LYS A 498 -22.10 18.88 38.46
C LYS A 498 -23.55 19.16 38.84
N PHE A 499 -24.33 18.11 39.03
CA PHE A 499 -25.55 18.16 39.84
C PHE A 499 -25.57 17.02 40.87
N ASP A 500 -25.91 17.38 42.11
CA ASP A 500 -25.68 16.51 43.26
C ASP A 500 -26.83 15.52 43.53
N SER A 501 -26.42 14.30 43.90
CA SER A 501 -27.09 13.40 44.85
C SER A 501 -28.32 12.56 44.43
N ARG A 502 -28.08 11.25 44.46
CA ARG A 502 -28.94 10.11 44.92
C ARG A 502 -29.79 9.30 43.91
N PRO A 503 -30.06 8.00 44.21
CA PRO A 503 -30.52 7.02 43.20
C PRO A 503 -31.85 6.30 43.52
N SER A 504 -32.52 5.71 42.52
CA SER A 504 -33.22 4.40 42.66
C SER A 504 -33.82 3.82 41.35
N THR A 505 -33.41 2.59 41.01
CA THR A 505 -34.20 1.46 40.46
C THR A 505 -35.25 1.64 39.34
N ALA A 506 -34.97 1.06 38.15
CA ALA A 506 -35.87 0.20 37.34
C ALA A 506 -35.08 -0.37 36.13
N SER A 507 -35.21 -1.62 35.66
CA SER A 507 -35.88 -2.80 36.22
C SER A 507 -35.15 -4.08 35.76
N GLN A 508 -34.94 -5.04 36.68
CA GLN A 508 -34.26 -6.31 36.41
C GLN A 508 -35.25 -7.48 36.57
N ARG A 509 -35.86 -7.92 35.45
CA ARG A 509 -36.74 -9.10 35.33
C ARG A 509 -36.64 -9.61 33.88
N HIS A 510 -36.70 -10.90 33.55
CA HIS A 510 -36.92 -12.12 34.35
C HIS A 510 -35.83 -13.18 34.08
N ARG A 511 -35.66 -14.11 35.02
CA ARG A 511 -35.13 -15.47 34.80
C ARG A 511 -35.98 -16.48 35.58
N ASP A 512 -35.68 -17.76 35.33
CA ASP A 512 -35.96 -18.96 36.14
C ASP A 512 -37.38 -19.56 36.13
N ALA A 513 -37.48 -20.72 35.47
CA ALA A 513 -38.33 -21.86 35.82
C ALA A 513 -37.66 -23.17 35.29
N LEU A 514 -37.85 -24.28 36.00
CA LEU A 514 -37.22 -25.62 35.84
C LEU A 514 -38.33 -26.70 35.94
N PRO A 515 -38.08 -28.03 35.84
CA PRO A 515 -36.98 -28.82 35.24
C PRO A 515 -37.50 -29.92 34.25
N GLY A 516 -36.66 -30.87 33.82
CA GLY A 516 -37.10 -32.14 33.19
C GLY A 516 -35.96 -33.14 32.93
N ASP A 517 -36.17 -34.43 33.26
CA ASP A 517 -35.20 -35.53 33.08
C ASP A 517 -35.14 -36.10 31.65
N GLY A 518 -34.05 -36.79 31.31
CA GLY A 518 -33.98 -37.66 30.13
C GLY A 518 -32.57 -38.08 29.71
N ASP A 519 -32.10 -39.25 30.17
CA ASP A 519 -30.94 -39.94 29.60
C ASP A 519 -31.17 -40.33 28.13
N PHE A 520 -30.14 -40.26 27.29
CA PHE A 520 -29.72 -41.36 26.41
C PHE A 520 -28.31 -41.12 25.82
N ALA A 521 -27.63 -42.18 25.41
CA ALA A 521 -26.17 -42.21 25.25
C ALA A 521 -25.65 -42.24 23.79
N ASN A 522 -24.36 -41.89 23.67
CA ASN A 522 -23.43 -42.26 22.59
C ASN A 522 -23.78 -41.90 21.13
N GLY A 523 -23.13 -40.84 20.63
CA GLY A 523 -22.86 -40.62 19.21
C GLY A 523 -21.49 -39.97 19.03
N ALA A 524 -20.46 -40.74 18.65
CA ALA A 524 -19.09 -40.24 18.51
C ALA A 524 -18.77 -39.82 17.06
N THR A 525 -18.11 -38.67 16.86
CA THR A 525 -17.20 -38.44 15.73
C THR A 525 -16.35 -37.18 15.88
N ASN A 526 -15.08 -37.29 15.46
CA ASN A 526 -14.12 -36.24 15.06
C ASN A 526 -14.07 -34.91 15.84
N GLY A 527 -12.98 -34.72 16.60
CA GLY A 527 -12.67 -33.46 17.26
C GLY A 527 -12.23 -32.35 16.29
N ARG A 528 -12.78 -31.14 16.48
CA ARG A 528 -12.28 -29.89 15.87
C ARG A 528 -11.06 -29.37 16.64
N SER A 529 -10.04 -28.92 15.91
CA SER A 529 -8.85 -28.28 16.51
C SER A 529 -9.24 -27.03 17.28
N HIS A 530 -8.82 -26.91 18.54
CA HIS A 530 -8.88 -25.64 19.26
C HIS A 530 -7.92 -24.63 18.61
N GLY A 531 -8.38 -23.39 18.43
CA GLY A 531 -7.57 -22.29 17.86
C GLY A 531 -8.37 -21.16 17.20
N ASN A 532 -9.54 -21.45 16.62
CA ASN A 532 -10.29 -20.47 15.82
C ASN A 532 -11.28 -19.59 16.63
N GLY A 533 -11.80 -20.08 17.76
CA GLY A 533 -12.99 -19.52 18.41
C GLY A 533 -12.88 -18.06 18.86
N GLU A 534 -11.70 -17.57 19.24
CA GLU A 534 -11.50 -16.16 19.64
C GLU A 534 -11.55 -15.18 18.45
N LEU A 535 -11.20 -15.65 17.23
CA LEU A 535 -11.27 -14.85 16.02
C LEU A 535 -12.69 -14.81 15.46
N GLU A 536 -13.39 -15.94 15.47
CA GLU A 536 -14.81 -16.04 15.09
C GLU A 536 -15.69 -15.18 16.01
N ASP A 537 -15.51 -15.28 17.35
CA ASP A 537 -16.19 -14.43 18.34
C ASP A 537 -15.83 -12.92 18.18
N SER A 538 -14.59 -12.60 17.79
CA SER A 538 -14.19 -11.22 17.48
C SER A 538 -14.89 -10.68 16.22
N ASP A 539 -14.91 -11.43 15.13
CA ASP A 539 -15.49 -10.98 13.85
C ASP A 539 -17.04 -11.02 13.86
N GLN A 540 -17.65 -11.87 14.69
CA GLN A 540 -19.10 -11.81 14.97
C GLN A 540 -19.47 -10.55 15.78
N ARG A 541 -18.71 -10.23 16.83
CA ARG A 541 -18.90 -8.97 17.60
C ARG A 541 -18.66 -7.73 16.75
N LEU A 542 -17.75 -7.82 15.76
CA LEU A 542 -17.51 -6.79 14.77
C LEU A 542 -18.72 -6.62 13.83
N SER A 543 -19.25 -7.71 13.28
CA SER A 543 -20.40 -7.69 12.39
C SER A 543 -21.68 -7.22 13.10
N ALA A 544 -21.95 -7.70 14.32
CA ALA A 544 -23.07 -7.22 15.14
C ALA A 544 -22.99 -5.71 15.43
N PHE A 545 -21.79 -5.18 15.68
CA PHE A 545 -21.56 -3.74 15.86
C PHE A 545 -21.82 -2.96 14.56
N LEU A 546 -21.29 -3.42 13.43
CA LEU A 546 -21.50 -2.80 12.10
C LEU A 546 -22.97 -2.80 11.64
N ARG A 547 -23.76 -3.79 12.08
CA ARG A 547 -25.22 -3.85 11.88
C ARG A 547 -25.99 -2.89 12.81
N SER A 548 -25.49 -2.65 14.02
CA SER A 548 -26.15 -1.77 15.00
C SER A 548 -26.16 -0.29 14.62
N GLU A 549 -25.25 0.14 13.74
CA GLU A 549 -25.27 1.47 13.10
C GLU A 549 -26.18 1.54 11.85
N GLY A 550 -27.04 0.54 11.63
CA GLY A 550 -28.01 0.56 10.55
C GLY A 550 -29.06 1.69 10.67
N PRO A 551 -29.81 2.01 9.60
CA PRO A 551 -30.59 3.26 9.48
C PRO A 551 -31.79 3.47 10.43
N ALA A 552 -31.92 2.66 11.48
CA ALA A 552 -33.08 2.64 12.39
C ALA A 552 -32.84 3.31 13.75
N SER A 553 -31.58 3.57 14.15
CA SER A 553 -31.26 4.11 15.47
C SER A 553 -31.52 5.61 15.63
N ILE A 554 -31.60 6.38 14.54
CA ILE A 554 -32.01 7.79 14.54
C ILE A 554 -33.53 7.91 14.29
N ARG A 555 -34.32 7.33 15.20
CA ARG A 555 -35.78 7.45 15.27
C ARG A 555 -36.27 7.47 16.72
N ASN A 556 -35.96 8.54 17.45
CA ASN A 556 -36.60 8.86 18.74
C ASN A 556 -36.59 10.37 19.06
N SER A 557 -36.83 11.18 18.04
CA SER A 557 -37.22 12.58 18.15
C SER A 557 -38.08 12.93 16.92
N GLU A 558 -39.11 13.76 17.11
CA GLU A 558 -39.99 14.30 16.06
C GLU A 558 -40.86 13.28 15.29
N GLU A 559 -41.80 12.63 15.99
CA GLU A 559 -43.02 12.09 15.36
C GLU A 559 -44.19 13.06 15.59
N SER A 560 -44.50 13.89 14.59
CA SER A 560 -45.72 14.73 14.52
C SER A 560 -45.97 15.18 13.07
N GLU A 561 -47.22 15.05 12.61
CA GLU A 561 -47.86 15.75 11.46
C GLU A 561 -47.02 15.91 10.16
N TYR A 562 -47.28 15.22 9.04
CA TYR A 562 -48.59 15.01 8.39
C TYR A 562 -48.60 13.77 7.46
N SER A 563 -49.79 13.22 7.20
CA SER A 563 -49.95 11.94 6.48
C SER A 563 -50.22 12.04 4.96
N ARG A 564 -49.89 10.93 4.27
CA ARG A 564 -50.58 10.34 3.09
C ARG A 564 -50.41 11.01 1.71
N ARG A 565 -49.68 10.31 0.83
CA ARG A 565 -50.23 9.77 -0.45
C ARG A 565 -49.38 8.58 -0.98
N GLN A 566 -50.01 7.71 -1.76
CA GLN A 566 -49.44 6.47 -2.31
C GLN A 566 -48.90 6.71 -3.74
N GLY A 567 -47.98 5.86 -4.24
CA GLY A 567 -47.48 5.95 -5.61
C GLY A 567 -46.43 4.92 -6.06
N THR A 568 -46.86 3.66 -6.21
CA THR A 568 -46.36 2.66 -7.20
C THR A 568 -44.94 2.76 -7.80
N PHE A 569 -44.10 1.75 -7.51
CA PHE A 569 -43.18 1.10 -8.47
C PHE A 569 -43.95 0.57 -9.71
N PRO A 570 -43.35 0.35 -10.91
CA PRO A 570 -42.07 -0.35 -11.12
C PRO A 570 -41.16 0.18 -12.26
N GLY A 571 -40.00 -0.47 -12.45
CA GLY A 571 -39.11 -0.25 -13.60
C GLY A 571 -37.73 -0.89 -13.42
N HIS A 572 -37.54 -2.11 -13.94
CA HIS A 572 -36.26 -2.82 -13.93
C HIS A 572 -35.54 -2.56 -15.27
N ASP A 573 -34.22 -2.36 -15.27
CA ASP A 573 -33.37 -2.76 -16.39
C ASP A 573 -31.87 -2.76 -16.01
N ARG A 574 -31.25 -3.95 -15.98
CA ARG A 574 -29.79 -4.12 -15.95
C ARG A 574 -29.28 -4.23 -17.39
N ARG A 575 -28.32 -3.40 -17.82
CA ARG A 575 -27.48 -3.69 -19.00
C ARG A 575 -26.00 -3.38 -18.75
N VAL A 576 -25.23 -4.45 -18.63
CA VAL A 576 -23.76 -4.44 -18.76
C VAL A 576 -23.41 -4.44 -20.25
N SER A 577 -22.31 -3.76 -20.62
CA SER A 577 -21.72 -3.79 -21.97
C SER A 577 -20.21 -3.86 -21.86
N ASN A 578 -19.61 -4.97 -22.29
CA ASN A 578 -18.18 -5.26 -22.11
C ASN A 578 -17.28 -4.47 -23.07
N ALA A 579 -16.12 -3.99 -22.59
CA ALA A 579 -14.99 -3.57 -23.44
C ALA A 579 -13.65 -3.57 -22.68
N LEU A 580 -13.16 -4.80 -22.43
CA LEU A 580 -11.77 -5.19 -22.11
C LEU A 580 -10.68 -4.18 -22.52
N ASN A 581 -9.65 -4.00 -21.67
CA ASN A 581 -8.35 -4.69 -21.78
C ASN A 581 -7.23 -3.93 -21.01
N GLY A 582 -6.48 -4.61 -20.13
CA GLY A 582 -5.48 -3.95 -19.27
C GLY A 582 -4.70 -4.87 -18.32
N ASN A 583 -3.98 -5.86 -18.84
CA ASN A 583 -3.21 -6.85 -18.07
C ASN A 583 -2.04 -6.23 -17.26
N PRO A 584 -1.97 -6.40 -15.91
CA PRO A 584 -0.94 -5.81 -15.07
C PRO A 584 0.08 -6.80 -14.45
N TYR A 585 0.33 -7.97 -15.05
CA TYR A 585 1.32 -8.93 -14.52
C TYR A 585 2.54 -9.18 -15.42
N ALA A 586 3.53 -8.29 -15.33
CA ALA A 586 4.92 -8.53 -15.77
C ALA A 586 5.84 -8.66 -14.54
N ASN A 587 6.87 -9.51 -14.61
CA ASN A 587 7.55 -10.07 -13.44
C ASN A 587 9.07 -9.81 -13.44
N GLY A 588 9.66 -9.69 -12.24
CA GLY A 588 11.06 -10.10 -12.01
C GLY A 588 12.11 -8.99 -11.80
N ASN A 589 12.43 -8.76 -10.52
CA ASN A 589 13.79 -8.69 -10.00
C ASN A 589 14.85 -7.87 -10.79
N GLY A 590 14.86 -6.54 -10.60
CA GLY A 590 15.97 -5.66 -10.95
C GLY A 590 16.60 -5.01 -9.71
N ASN A 591 17.89 -5.21 -9.48
CA ASN A 591 18.62 -4.59 -8.37
C ASN A 591 19.03 -3.17 -8.74
N GLY A 592 18.38 -2.14 -8.17
CA GLY A 592 18.68 -0.74 -8.47
C GLY A 592 18.29 0.20 -7.33
N ASN A 593 19.23 1.04 -6.89
CA ASN A 593 19.00 2.04 -5.86
C ASN A 593 18.03 3.13 -6.37
N GLY A 594 16.89 3.27 -5.68
CA GLY A 594 15.91 4.32 -5.92
C GLY A 594 15.16 4.66 -4.63
N ASN A 595 15.43 5.82 -4.04
CA ASN A 595 14.76 6.28 -2.82
C ASN A 595 13.35 6.79 -3.14
N GLU A 596 12.31 5.96 -2.93
CA GLU A 596 10.91 6.41 -2.88
C GLU A 596 10.24 6.00 -1.56
N THR A 597 10.37 6.87 -0.56
CA THR A 597 9.72 6.74 0.75
C THR A 597 8.21 7.00 0.65
N SER A 598 7.41 6.01 1.07
CA SER A 598 5.96 6.13 1.35
C SER A 598 5.74 5.66 2.81
N SER A 599 4.81 6.17 3.62
CA SER A 599 3.60 6.97 3.38
C SER A 599 3.23 7.80 4.63
N PRO A 600 2.33 8.80 4.53
CA PRO A 600 1.45 9.19 5.64
C PRO A 600 0.19 8.31 5.67
N GLY A 601 -0.37 8.06 6.86
CA GLY A 601 -1.47 7.09 7.08
C GLY A 601 -2.82 7.44 6.43
N HIS A 602 -3.67 6.41 6.26
CA HIS A 602 -5.00 6.48 5.66
C HIS A 602 -6.06 5.93 6.61
N THR A 603 -6.84 6.81 7.26
CA THR A 603 -8.02 6.43 8.06
C THR A 603 -9.04 5.72 7.18
N VAL A 604 -9.58 4.60 7.67
CA VAL A 604 -10.52 3.75 6.91
C VAL A 604 -11.95 4.21 7.17
N THR A 605 -12.77 4.26 6.12
CA THR A 605 -14.15 4.77 6.19
C THR A 605 -15.20 3.66 6.07
N ARG A 606 -16.41 3.88 6.60
CA ARG A 606 -17.59 3.00 6.34
C ARG A 606 -17.88 2.89 4.84
N SER A 607 -17.63 3.96 4.08
CA SER A 607 -17.71 3.96 2.61
C SER A 607 -16.61 3.13 1.94
N ASP A 608 -15.42 2.99 2.54
CA ASP A 608 -14.35 2.13 2.01
C ASP A 608 -14.70 0.66 2.20
N ILE A 609 -15.26 0.33 3.36
CA ILE A 609 -15.81 -1.00 3.67
C ILE A 609 -16.88 -1.36 2.63
N ARG A 610 -17.91 -0.51 2.46
CA ARG A 610 -18.98 -0.73 1.49
C ARG A 610 -18.46 -0.79 0.05
N ALA A 611 -17.53 0.10 -0.34
CA ALA A 611 -16.91 0.07 -1.66
C ALA A 611 -16.06 -1.19 -1.88
N SER A 612 -15.49 -1.78 -0.81
CA SER A 612 -14.77 -3.05 -0.87
C SER A 612 -15.71 -4.24 -1.00
N ALA A 613 -16.81 -4.28 -0.23
CA ALA A 613 -17.83 -5.32 -0.34
C ALA A 613 -18.49 -5.34 -1.74
N VAL A 614 -18.90 -4.17 -2.24
CA VAL A 614 -19.47 -4.01 -3.59
C VAL A 614 -18.45 -4.39 -4.68
N ARG A 615 -17.17 -4.04 -4.52
CA ARG A 615 -16.12 -4.46 -5.47
C ARG A 615 -15.99 -5.98 -5.53
N ILE A 616 -15.92 -6.65 -4.37
CA ILE A 616 -15.81 -8.12 -4.31
C ILE A 616 -17.01 -8.78 -5.00
N LEU A 617 -18.23 -8.30 -4.71
CA LEU A 617 -19.46 -8.77 -5.35
C LEU A 617 -19.40 -8.62 -6.89
N TYR A 618 -19.10 -7.43 -7.38
CA TYR A 618 -19.14 -7.13 -8.82
C TYR A 618 -17.94 -7.68 -9.61
N THR A 619 -16.81 -7.97 -8.95
CA THR A 619 -15.62 -8.54 -9.61
C THR A 619 -15.66 -10.07 -9.69
N TYR A 620 -16.20 -10.76 -8.66
CA TYR A 620 -16.06 -12.22 -8.53
C TYR A 620 -17.38 -13.00 -8.41
N LEU A 621 -18.50 -12.37 -8.03
CA LEU A 621 -19.72 -13.09 -7.60
C LEU A 621 -20.95 -12.85 -8.48
N LEU A 622 -21.00 -11.76 -9.26
CA LEU A 622 -22.10 -11.56 -10.22
C LEU A 622 -21.90 -12.40 -11.48
N PRO A 623 -22.95 -13.08 -12.00
CA PRO A 623 -22.87 -13.82 -13.25
C PRO A 623 -22.44 -12.97 -14.44
N GLY A 624 -21.45 -13.45 -15.19
CA GLY A 624 -20.81 -12.73 -16.30
C GLY A 624 -19.75 -11.70 -15.88
N SER A 625 -19.23 -11.77 -14.64
CA SER A 625 -18.12 -10.92 -14.19
C SER A 625 -16.77 -11.37 -14.78
N GLU A 626 -15.83 -10.44 -14.96
CA GLU A 626 -14.53 -10.74 -15.61
C GLU A 626 -13.64 -11.74 -14.83
N ARG A 627 -13.96 -11.99 -13.56
CA ARG A 627 -13.23 -12.91 -12.66
C ARG A 627 -14.17 -13.85 -11.89
N GLU A 628 -15.27 -14.27 -12.50
CA GLU A 628 -16.33 -15.04 -11.85
C GLU A 628 -15.82 -16.33 -11.16
N VAL A 629 -16.07 -16.44 -9.86
CA VAL A 629 -15.72 -17.60 -9.02
C VAL A 629 -16.95 -18.50 -8.89
N VAL A 630 -16.85 -19.74 -9.35
CA VAL A 630 -17.98 -20.68 -9.34
C VAL A 630 -18.30 -21.12 -7.91
N LEU A 631 -19.45 -20.65 -7.41
CA LEU A 631 -20.01 -21.00 -6.10
C LEU A 631 -21.44 -21.55 -6.26
N PRO A 632 -21.97 -22.29 -5.27
CA PRO A 632 -23.38 -22.65 -5.23
C PRO A 632 -24.31 -21.43 -5.26
N ASP A 633 -25.36 -21.48 -6.10
CA ASP A 633 -26.29 -20.37 -6.31
C ASP A 633 -26.90 -19.83 -5.00
N SER A 634 -27.11 -20.67 -3.97
CA SER A 634 -27.60 -20.21 -2.68
C SER A 634 -26.66 -19.20 -2.04
N ILE A 635 -25.35 -19.52 -1.97
CA ILE A 635 -24.33 -18.64 -1.37
C ILE A 635 -24.23 -17.32 -2.16
N VAL A 636 -24.32 -17.37 -3.49
CA VAL A 636 -24.27 -16.16 -4.33
C VAL A 636 -25.51 -15.29 -4.11
N ASN A 637 -26.72 -15.88 -4.13
CA ASN A 637 -27.97 -15.13 -3.95
C ASN A 637 -28.10 -14.56 -2.53
N ASP A 638 -27.67 -15.31 -1.50
CA ASP A 638 -27.62 -14.82 -0.12
C ASP A 638 -26.73 -13.57 -0.03
N ILE A 639 -25.53 -13.59 -0.65
CA ILE A 639 -24.60 -12.44 -0.65
C ILE A 639 -25.15 -11.26 -1.47
N VAL A 640 -25.77 -11.51 -2.61
CA VAL A 640 -26.43 -10.46 -3.41
C VAL A 640 -27.55 -9.79 -2.62
N HIS A 641 -28.42 -10.56 -1.94
CA HIS A 641 -29.48 -10.02 -1.08
C HIS A 641 -28.89 -9.20 0.08
N MET A 642 -27.88 -9.73 0.78
CA MET A 642 -27.22 -9.01 1.88
C MET A 642 -26.60 -7.68 1.42
N ILE A 643 -25.94 -7.62 0.27
CA ILE A 643 -25.22 -6.41 -0.18
C ILE A 643 -26.11 -5.42 -0.95
N GLU A 644 -26.97 -5.90 -1.86
CA GLU A 644 -27.80 -5.05 -2.72
C GLU A 644 -29.12 -4.64 -2.07
N GLU A 645 -29.77 -5.53 -1.29
CA GLU A 645 -31.09 -5.27 -0.68
C GLU A 645 -30.99 -4.87 0.80
N GLU A 646 -30.28 -5.64 1.64
CA GLU A 646 -30.05 -5.27 3.05
C GLU A 646 -28.99 -4.15 3.20
N GLY A 647 -28.20 -3.90 2.16
CA GLY A 647 -27.18 -2.84 2.12
C GLY A 647 -25.95 -3.10 2.99
N ARG A 648 -25.72 -4.36 3.38
CA ARG A 648 -24.67 -4.81 4.29
C ARG A 648 -23.29 -4.91 3.65
N ASP A 649 -22.30 -4.86 4.53
CA ASP A 649 -20.87 -4.79 4.23
C ASP A 649 -20.03 -5.23 5.45
N ASP A 650 -20.63 -5.99 6.37
CA ASP A 650 -19.98 -6.60 7.52
C ASP A 650 -19.19 -7.89 7.14
N PRO A 651 -18.11 -8.27 7.87
CA PRO A 651 -17.31 -9.46 7.56
C PRO A 651 -18.10 -10.75 7.33
N GLU A 652 -19.10 -11.02 8.18
CA GLU A 652 -19.98 -12.19 8.11
C GLU A 652 -20.71 -12.33 6.76
N VAL A 653 -20.85 -11.26 5.95
CA VAL A 653 -21.42 -11.34 4.60
C VAL A 653 -20.65 -12.32 3.71
N PHE A 654 -19.33 -12.42 3.86
CA PHE A 654 -18.50 -13.23 2.95
C PHE A 654 -18.05 -14.57 3.51
N ASP A 655 -18.25 -14.86 4.80
CA ASP A 655 -17.66 -16.01 5.49
C ASP A 655 -18.00 -17.34 4.82
N THR A 656 -19.28 -17.60 4.50
CA THR A 656 -19.71 -18.85 3.83
C THR A 656 -19.04 -19.06 2.46
N ALA A 657 -18.87 -17.99 1.67
CA ALA A 657 -18.17 -18.05 0.39
C ALA A 657 -16.66 -18.22 0.56
N LYS A 658 -16.08 -17.52 1.55
CA LYS A 658 -14.65 -17.59 1.87
C LYS A 658 -14.23 -18.99 2.31
N ASP A 659 -15.02 -19.61 3.18
CA ASP A 659 -14.79 -20.99 3.65
C ASP A 659 -14.99 -22.01 2.54
N TYR A 660 -16.01 -21.83 1.68
CA TYR A 660 -16.19 -22.68 0.49
C TYR A 660 -14.96 -22.61 -0.43
N VAL A 661 -14.47 -21.40 -0.73
CA VAL A 661 -13.29 -21.16 -1.57
C VAL A 661 -12.00 -21.71 -0.92
N PHE A 662 -11.83 -21.55 0.40
CA PHE A 662 -10.72 -22.16 1.12
C PHE A 662 -10.74 -23.69 1.02
N GLN A 663 -11.91 -24.31 1.27
CA GLN A 663 -12.08 -25.77 1.18
C GLN A 663 -11.90 -26.30 -0.24
N ALA A 664 -12.36 -25.57 -1.27
CA ALA A 664 -12.12 -25.91 -2.67
C ALA A 664 -10.61 -25.86 -3.00
N MET A 665 -9.90 -24.79 -2.62
CA MET A 665 -8.45 -24.71 -2.80
C MET A 665 -7.70 -25.80 -2.02
N GLU A 666 -8.10 -26.11 -0.78
CA GLU A 666 -7.46 -27.12 0.06
C GLU A 666 -7.68 -28.56 -0.45
N ARG A 667 -8.84 -28.84 -1.05
CA ARG A 667 -9.19 -30.14 -1.62
C ARG A 667 -8.59 -30.35 -3.01
N ASP A 668 -8.74 -29.39 -3.91
CA ASP A 668 -8.56 -29.61 -5.35
C ASP A 668 -7.19 -29.12 -5.87
N ALA A 669 -6.67 -28.02 -5.32
CA ALA A 669 -5.45 -27.39 -5.80
C ALA A 669 -4.22 -27.64 -4.90
N PHE A 670 -4.37 -27.49 -3.58
CA PHE A 670 -3.26 -27.53 -2.63
C PHE A 670 -2.50 -28.88 -2.57
N PRO A 671 -3.14 -30.06 -2.70
CA PRO A 671 -2.42 -31.33 -2.76
C PRO A 671 -1.56 -31.44 -4.03
N GLY A 672 -2.04 -30.88 -5.14
CA GLY A 672 -1.29 -30.78 -6.40
C GLY A 672 -0.11 -29.81 -6.30
N PHE A 673 -0.27 -28.67 -5.62
CA PHE A 673 0.81 -27.73 -5.32
C PHE A 673 1.93 -28.39 -4.50
N LEU A 674 1.57 -29.07 -3.41
CA LEU A 674 2.52 -29.83 -2.61
C LEU A 674 3.17 -30.96 -3.44
N GLN A 675 2.42 -31.63 -4.32
CA GLN A 675 3.00 -32.62 -5.24
C GLN A 675 4.05 -32.00 -6.18
N ALA A 676 3.82 -30.77 -6.67
CA ALA A 676 4.68 -30.09 -7.62
C ALA A 676 5.92 -29.39 -7.01
N LYS A 677 5.80 -28.82 -5.79
CA LYS A 677 6.85 -27.98 -5.17
C LYS A 677 7.44 -28.51 -3.86
N ALA A 678 6.71 -29.34 -3.10
CA ALA A 678 7.23 -29.97 -1.88
C ALA A 678 7.75 -31.40 -2.14
N LEU A 679 7.14 -32.07 -3.14
CA LEU A 679 7.41 -33.44 -3.56
C LEU A 679 7.97 -33.54 -4.99
N GLY A 680 8.16 -32.40 -5.66
CA GLY A 680 8.85 -32.25 -6.93
C GLY A 680 9.73 -31.01 -6.89
N ASN A 681 10.66 -30.90 -7.83
CA ASN A 681 11.48 -29.70 -8.01
C ASN A 681 11.58 -29.28 -9.49
N LEU A 682 10.64 -29.74 -10.31
CA LEU A 682 10.56 -29.53 -11.76
C LEU A 682 9.18 -29.02 -12.19
N VAL A 683 9.13 -28.21 -13.25
CA VAL A 683 7.87 -27.76 -13.87
C VAL A 683 7.44 -28.68 -15.04
N PRO A 684 6.14 -28.75 -15.40
CA PRO A 684 5.65 -29.72 -16.40
C PRO A 684 6.38 -29.72 -17.76
N PRO A 685 6.74 -28.58 -18.37
CA PRO A 685 7.55 -28.58 -19.61
C PRO A 685 8.93 -29.24 -19.44
N SER A 686 9.55 -29.06 -18.28
CA SER A 686 10.87 -29.64 -17.95
C SER A 686 10.79 -31.12 -17.61
N ILE A 687 9.63 -31.61 -17.14
CA ILE A 687 9.33 -33.04 -16.97
C ILE A 687 9.17 -33.70 -18.36
N LEU A 688 8.40 -33.08 -19.26
CA LEU A 688 8.21 -33.58 -20.63
C LEU A 688 9.52 -33.59 -21.45
N ALA A 689 10.33 -32.54 -21.36
CA ALA A 689 11.63 -32.48 -22.02
C ALA A 689 12.56 -33.64 -21.59
N ARG A 690 12.55 -34.00 -20.30
CA ARG A 690 13.34 -35.13 -19.78
C ARG A 690 12.84 -36.47 -20.31
N LEU A 691 11.52 -36.66 -20.48
CA LEU A 691 10.98 -37.87 -21.12
C LEU A 691 11.48 -38.01 -22.57
N VAL A 692 11.48 -36.94 -23.36
CA VAL A 692 11.96 -36.97 -24.74
C VAL A 692 13.45 -37.33 -24.80
N ILE A 693 14.28 -36.70 -23.96
CA ILE A 693 15.72 -37.00 -23.90
C ILE A 693 15.95 -38.45 -23.46
N ALA A 694 15.18 -38.96 -22.49
CA ALA A 694 15.26 -40.35 -22.04
C ALA A 694 14.95 -41.34 -23.16
N LEU A 695 13.85 -41.14 -23.89
CA LEU A 695 13.42 -42.03 -24.99
C LEU A 695 14.43 -42.04 -26.15
N VAL A 696 14.94 -40.86 -26.55
CA VAL A 696 16.00 -40.76 -27.57
C VAL A 696 17.28 -41.46 -27.12
N SER A 697 17.67 -41.28 -25.85
CA SER A 697 18.87 -41.91 -25.29
C SER A 697 18.73 -43.43 -25.15
N PHE A 698 17.53 -43.94 -24.82
CA PHE A 698 17.24 -45.38 -24.89
C PHE A 698 17.34 -45.91 -26.31
N GLY A 699 16.75 -45.23 -27.30
CA GLY A 699 16.85 -45.61 -28.71
C GLY A 699 18.31 -45.73 -29.16
N ALA A 700 19.13 -44.72 -28.87
CA ALA A 700 20.55 -44.72 -29.14
C ALA A 700 21.32 -45.82 -28.38
N GLY A 701 21.00 -46.05 -27.10
CA GLY A 701 21.64 -47.06 -26.26
C GLY A 701 21.34 -48.49 -26.70
N PHE A 702 20.09 -48.81 -27.03
CA PHE A 702 19.72 -50.11 -27.58
C PHE A 702 20.28 -50.32 -28.99
N TRP A 703 20.20 -49.31 -29.87
CA TRP A 703 20.80 -49.38 -31.22
C TRP A 703 22.30 -49.65 -31.14
N ALA A 704 23.04 -48.88 -30.33
CA ALA A 704 24.47 -49.07 -30.13
C ALA A 704 24.75 -50.44 -29.51
N GLY A 705 24.03 -50.84 -28.46
CA GLY A 705 24.20 -52.13 -27.79
C GLY A 705 24.00 -53.33 -28.73
N PHE A 706 22.94 -53.33 -29.55
CA PHE A 706 22.73 -54.38 -30.55
C PHE A 706 23.78 -54.34 -31.65
N PHE A 707 24.10 -53.17 -32.23
CA PHE A 707 25.14 -53.06 -33.25
C PHE A 707 26.48 -53.63 -32.77
N VAL A 708 26.87 -53.29 -31.54
CA VAL A 708 28.12 -53.68 -30.86
C VAL A 708 28.19 -55.19 -30.59
N ILE A 709 27.06 -55.84 -30.25
CA ILE A 709 26.95 -57.31 -30.09
C ILE A 709 26.97 -58.02 -31.45
N LEU A 710 26.19 -57.54 -32.41
CA LEU A 710 25.98 -58.19 -33.72
C LEU A 710 27.17 -58.06 -34.68
N THR A 711 28.07 -57.09 -34.45
CA THR A 711 29.35 -56.97 -35.15
C THR A 711 30.51 -57.71 -34.46
N ASP A 712 30.24 -58.31 -33.28
CA ASP A 712 31.18 -58.93 -32.35
C ASP A 712 32.41 -58.07 -32.01
N THR A 713 32.17 -56.81 -31.64
CA THR A 713 33.24 -55.89 -31.22
C THR A 713 33.83 -56.26 -29.85
N PRO A 714 35.10 -55.94 -29.56
CA PRO A 714 35.73 -56.30 -28.29
C PRO A 714 35.14 -55.56 -27.08
N ARG A 715 35.20 -56.19 -25.89
CA ARG A 715 34.53 -55.73 -24.65
C ARG A 715 34.87 -54.30 -24.21
N ASN A 716 36.09 -53.83 -24.46
CA ASN A 716 36.51 -52.45 -24.20
C ASN A 716 35.72 -51.43 -25.02
N THR A 717 35.43 -51.71 -26.29
CA THR A 717 34.58 -50.84 -27.14
C THR A 717 33.13 -50.88 -26.67
N ARG A 718 32.64 -52.03 -26.18
CA ARG A 718 31.26 -52.15 -25.65
C ARG A 718 30.99 -51.22 -24.47
N CYS A 719 32.01 -50.83 -23.70
CA CYS A 719 31.87 -49.91 -22.57
C CYS A 719 31.33 -48.51 -22.96
N TRP A 720 31.44 -48.07 -24.22
CA TRP A 720 30.85 -46.79 -24.65
C TRP A 720 29.31 -46.75 -24.56
N VAL A 721 28.66 -47.92 -24.52
CA VAL A 721 27.20 -48.05 -24.32
C VAL A 721 26.76 -47.59 -22.92
N ILE A 722 27.70 -47.41 -21.97
CA ILE A 722 27.43 -46.80 -20.66
C ILE A 722 26.84 -45.39 -20.80
N LEU A 723 27.39 -44.56 -21.70
CA LEU A 723 26.99 -43.16 -21.83
C LEU A 723 25.49 -42.99 -22.17
N PRO A 724 24.94 -43.60 -23.25
CA PRO A 724 23.52 -43.46 -23.55
C PRO A 724 22.61 -44.09 -22.49
N PHE A 725 22.96 -45.25 -21.89
CA PHE A 725 22.11 -45.85 -20.85
C PHE A 725 22.13 -45.07 -19.52
N SER A 726 23.26 -44.47 -19.11
CA SER A 726 23.31 -43.59 -17.94
C SER A 726 22.45 -42.34 -18.15
N ILE A 727 22.53 -41.70 -19.32
CA ILE A 727 21.69 -40.55 -19.67
C ILE A 727 20.20 -40.94 -19.69
N ALA A 728 19.86 -42.06 -20.34
CA ALA A 728 18.50 -42.57 -20.45
C ALA A 728 17.88 -42.89 -19.08
N ALA A 729 18.60 -43.60 -18.22
CA ALA A 729 18.14 -43.97 -16.88
C ALA A 729 18.02 -42.76 -15.94
N TYR A 730 18.96 -41.80 -16.02
CA TYR A 730 18.88 -40.54 -15.26
C TYR A 730 17.61 -39.77 -15.60
N PHE A 731 17.37 -39.51 -16.89
CA PHE A 731 16.22 -38.70 -17.31
C PHE A 731 14.88 -39.44 -17.18
N LEU A 732 14.84 -40.78 -17.34
CA LEU A 732 13.62 -41.56 -17.08
C LEU A 732 13.27 -41.56 -15.59
N SER A 733 14.24 -41.77 -14.69
CA SER A 733 14.01 -41.67 -13.24
C SER A 733 13.55 -40.25 -12.87
N SER A 734 14.19 -39.22 -13.44
CA SER A 734 13.84 -37.83 -13.18
C SER A 734 12.41 -37.48 -13.61
N TYR A 735 11.99 -37.99 -14.77
CA TYR A 735 10.60 -37.92 -15.24
C TYR A 735 9.63 -38.65 -14.29
N GLN A 736 9.90 -39.93 -14.00
CA GLN A 736 9.01 -40.81 -13.23
C GLN A 736 8.73 -40.28 -11.82
N TYR A 737 9.73 -39.68 -11.17
CA TYR A 737 9.61 -39.15 -9.80
C TYR A 737 9.36 -37.63 -9.73
N LYS A 738 9.19 -36.95 -10.88
CA LYS A 738 8.99 -35.49 -11.01
C LYS A 738 10.07 -34.65 -10.29
N ILE A 739 11.30 -35.17 -10.24
CA ILE A 739 12.42 -34.58 -9.50
C ILE A 739 13.71 -34.71 -10.32
N ASP A 740 14.52 -33.66 -10.39
CA ASP A 740 15.87 -33.72 -10.92
C ASP A 740 16.85 -33.91 -9.76
N PRO A 741 17.50 -35.08 -9.63
CA PRO A 741 18.30 -35.37 -8.45
C PRO A 741 19.49 -34.43 -8.25
N ILE A 742 20.14 -33.99 -9.33
CA ILE A 742 21.32 -33.11 -9.23
C ILE A 742 20.90 -31.73 -8.73
N LEU A 743 19.83 -31.15 -9.30
CA LEU A 743 19.30 -29.86 -8.84
C LEU A 743 18.81 -29.94 -7.38
N ALA A 744 18.11 -31.01 -7.01
CA ALA A 744 17.59 -31.19 -5.66
C ALA A 744 18.72 -31.32 -4.61
N LEU A 745 19.78 -32.07 -4.92
CA LEU A 745 20.97 -32.18 -4.06
C LEU A 745 21.75 -30.87 -3.96
N ALA A 746 21.78 -30.06 -5.03
CA ALA A 746 22.30 -28.69 -5.01
C ALA A 746 21.42 -27.69 -4.22
N GLY A 747 20.27 -28.12 -3.69
CA GLY A 747 19.33 -27.26 -2.96
C GLY A 747 18.53 -26.32 -3.86
N LEU A 748 18.33 -26.68 -5.13
CA LEU A 748 17.62 -25.91 -6.13
C LEU A 748 16.29 -26.58 -6.53
N SER A 749 15.27 -25.76 -6.72
CA SER A 749 14.02 -26.11 -7.38
C SER A 749 13.84 -25.27 -8.62
N GLU A 750 13.35 -25.88 -9.69
CA GLU A 750 12.86 -25.13 -10.84
C GLU A 750 11.60 -24.34 -10.45
N TYR A 751 11.60 -23.06 -10.81
CA TYR A 751 10.57 -22.10 -10.46
C TYR A 751 9.57 -21.96 -11.60
N THR A 752 10.07 -21.47 -12.73
CA THR A 752 9.52 -21.54 -14.09
C THR A 752 10.50 -22.32 -14.97
N PHE A 753 10.12 -22.71 -16.19
CA PHE A 753 10.99 -23.48 -17.10
C PHE A 753 12.37 -22.81 -17.27
N MET A 754 13.43 -23.58 -17.04
CA MET A 754 14.84 -23.13 -17.10
C MET A 754 15.20 -21.95 -16.15
N ASN A 755 14.48 -21.78 -15.05
CA ASN A 755 14.77 -20.79 -14.01
C ASN A 755 14.69 -21.44 -12.63
N TRP A 756 15.66 -21.17 -11.75
CA TRP A 756 15.85 -21.92 -10.50
C TRP A 756 15.87 -21.02 -9.25
N THR A 757 15.21 -21.48 -8.19
CA THR A 757 15.22 -20.85 -6.86
C THR A 757 15.84 -21.79 -5.83
N ARG A 758 16.49 -21.21 -4.81
CA ARG A 758 16.98 -21.98 -3.65
C ARG A 758 15.81 -22.47 -2.79
N ILE A 759 15.86 -23.74 -2.41
CA ILE A 759 14.93 -24.35 -1.47
C ILE A 759 15.28 -23.84 -0.06
N ARG A 760 14.45 -22.94 0.47
CA ARG A 760 14.63 -22.29 1.77
C ARG A 760 13.87 -23.00 2.89
N GLU A 761 12.69 -23.57 2.61
CA GLU A 761 11.90 -24.31 3.60
C GLU A 761 12.65 -25.59 4.08
N PRO A 762 13.03 -25.71 5.36
CA PRO A 762 13.98 -26.75 5.81
C PRO A 762 13.48 -28.18 5.62
N TYR A 763 12.21 -28.44 5.96
CA TYR A 763 11.61 -29.78 5.85
C TYR A 763 11.47 -30.22 4.39
N VAL A 764 11.04 -29.32 3.50
CA VAL A 764 10.97 -29.58 2.05
C VAL A 764 12.36 -29.88 1.49
N ARG A 765 13.40 -29.15 1.93
CA ARG A 765 14.80 -29.43 1.53
C ARG A 765 15.24 -30.83 1.94
N ALA A 766 15.00 -31.24 3.19
CA ALA A 766 15.34 -32.58 3.67
C ALA A 766 14.58 -33.68 2.92
N LEU A 767 13.29 -33.47 2.66
CA LEU A 767 12.41 -34.40 1.94
C LEU A 767 12.82 -34.58 0.47
N LEU A 768 13.13 -33.47 -0.23
CA LEU A 768 13.61 -33.50 -1.61
C LEU A 768 15.00 -34.13 -1.72
N ILE A 769 15.94 -33.84 -0.80
CA ILE A 769 17.26 -34.50 -0.75
C ILE A 769 17.10 -36.02 -0.57
N LYS A 770 16.27 -36.47 0.38
CA LYS A 770 16.02 -37.91 0.61
C LYS A 770 15.46 -38.59 -0.65
N ARG A 771 14.54 -37.96 -1.37
CA ARG A 771 13.95 -38.51 -2.59
C ARG A 771 14.87 -38.44 -3.81
N ALA A 772 15.68 -37.39 -3.91
CA ALA A 772 16.72 -37.26 -4.94
C ALA A 772 17.74 -38.39 -4.85
N SER A 773 18.24 -38.69 -3.65
CA SER A 773 19.17 -39.80 -3.41
C SER A 773 18.60 -41.16 -3.84
N VAL A 774 17.30 -41.43 -3.56
CA VAL A 774 16.63 -42.67 -3.99
C VAL A 774 16.44 -42.72 -5.51
N SER A 775 16.00 -41.61 -6.14
CA SER A 775 15.81 -41.52 -7.60
C SER A 775 17.14 -41.67 -8.35
N LEU A 776 18.23 -41.10 -7.84
CA LEU A 776 19.58 -41.23 -8.40
C LEU A 776 20.14 -42.66 -8.22
N LEU A 777 19.98 -43.27 -7.05
CA LEU A 777 20.37 -44.65 -6.80
C LEU A 777 19.67 -45.61 -7.77
N LEU A 778 18.36 -45.44 -7.97
CA LEU A 778 17.60 -46.25 -8.92
C LEU A 778 18.05 -46.03 -10.37
N ALA A 779 18.34 -44.78 -10.78
CA ALA A 779 18.89 -44.48 -12.10
C ALA A 779 20.24 -45.19 -12.33
N VAL A 780 21.13 -45.18 -11.32
CA VAL A 780 22.42 -45.88 -11.37
C VAL A 780 22.22 -47.39 -11.46
N VAL A 781 21.32 -47.98 -10.68
CA VAL A 781 21.03 -49.43 -10.72
C VAL A 781 20.47 -49.85 -12.09
N ILE A 782 19.54 -49.09 -12.67
CA ILE A 782 18.97 -49.35 -14.01
C ILE A 782 20.07 -49.24 -15.08
N ALA A 783 20.89 -48.18 -15.04
CA ALA A 783 22.00 -48.02 -15.98
C ALA A 783 22.99 -49.20 -15.89
N LEU A 784 23.42 -49.57 -14.68
CA LEU A 784 24.35 -50.68 -14.46
C LEU A 784 23.78 -52.02 -14.97
N ALA A 785 22.51 -52.32 -14.70
CA ALA A 785 21.87 -53.55 -15.17
C ALA A 785 21.86 -53.66 -16.71
N LEU A 786 21.52 -52.56 -17.40
CA LEU A 786 21.56 -52.49 -18.88
C LEU A 786 22.98 -52.60 -19.42
N CYS A 787 23.94 -51.91 -18.80
CA CYS A 787 25.34 -51.97 -19.21
C CYS A 787 25.93 -53.37 -19.05
N LEU A 788 25.68 -54.04 -17.92
CA LEU A 788 26.13 -55.41 -17.68
C LEU A 788 25.55 -56.39 -18.72
N LEU A 789 24.26 -56.23 -19.08
CA LEU A 789 23.63 -57.03 -20.12
C LEU A 789 24.34 -56.85 -21.47
N PHE A 790 24.47 -55.62 -21.98
CA PHE A 790 25.03 -55.40 -23.32
C PHE A 790 26.56 -55.53 -23.43
N ILE A 791 27.31 -55.42 -22.32
CA ILE A 791 28.78 -55.58 -22.32
C ILE A 791 29.19 -57.05 -22.15
N LEU A 792 28.45 -57.84 -21.33
CA LEU A 792 28.87 -59.20 -20.96
C LEU A 792 28.33 -60.28 -21.90
N VAL A 793 27.15 -60.09 -22.50
CA VAL A 793 26.55 -61.02 -23.47
C VAL A 793 27.54 -61.34 -24.60
N PRO A 794 27.74 -62.63 -24.98
CA PRO A 794 28.58 -63.02 -26.11
C PRO A 794 28.15 -62.29 -27.39
N GLY A 795 29.11 -61.83 -28.20
CA GLY A 795 28.77 -61.35 -29.53
C GLY A 795 28.46 -62.51 -30.47
N THR A 796 27.67 -62.23 -31.50
CA THR A 796 27.32 -63.18 -32.55
C THR A 796 27.25 -62.40 -33.86
N ARG A 797 28.18 -62.67 -34.78
CA ARG A 797 28.08 -62.13 -36.14
C ARG A 797 26.84 -62.72 -36.83
N LEU A 798 25.98 -61.83 -37.32
CA LEU A 798 24.97 -62.11 -38.34
C LEU A 798 25.56 -61.82 -39.74
#